data_AF-A0A7L3DIL5-F1
#
_entry.id   AF-A0A7L3DIL5-F1
#
_cell.length_a   1.000
_cell.length_b   1.000
_cell.length_c   1.000
_cell.angle_alpha   90.00
_cell.angle_beta   90.00
_cell.angle_gamma   90.00
#
_symmetry.space_group_name_H-M   'P 1'
#
loop_
_entity.id
_entity.type
_entity.pdbx_description
1 polymer ?
#
loop_
_entity_poly.entity_id
_entity_poly.type
_entity_poly.pdbx_seq_one_letter_code
_entity_poly.pdbx_strand_id
1 'polypeptide(L)'
;GGAMDLAYVCEWEKKPKSNHCPSIPLVCAWSCRNLIAFTTDLKNEEEKDLTHMVHIIDTEHPWDVYSVNSGHTEVITCLEWDQSGSRLLSADADGHIKCWSMTDHLANSWENTVGSMVEGDPVVALSWLHNGVKLALHVEKSGASNFGEKFSRVKFSPSLTLFGGKPMEGWIAVTISGLVTVSLLKPNGQVLTSTESLCRLRCRVALADVAFTGGGNIVVATSDGSSTSPVQFYKVCVSVVNEKCKIDTEILPSLFMRCTTDPARKDKYPAITHLKFLARDMSEQVLLCASNQNNSIVECWSLRKEGLPVNNIFQQISPVVGDKQPMILKWRILSATNDLDRVSAVALPKLPISLTNTDLKVANDTKFFPGLGLALAFHDGSVHIVHRLSLQMMAVFYGSSSQRPVDEQTIKRQRTAGPLVHFKAMQLSWTSLALAGIDSHGKLSMLRISPSMGHVLDMNMSLRHLLFLLEYCMVTGYDWWDILLHVQPNMVQNLVEKLHEEYMRQNAALQQVLSTRIVAMKASLCKLSSSTIARVCDYHAKLFLIAISCTLKSLLRPHFLNTPDKSPGDRLTEICSKITDIDIDKVMINLKTEEFVLEMNTLQSLQQLIQWVGDFVLYLLASLPNQGSPVRPGHSFLRDGASLGMFRELMVVIRIWGLLKPSCLPVYTATSDTQDSMSLLFRLLTKLWLCCREENHITEPDDTLIDECCLLPSQLLIPNIDWLPINDGIISKLQNKQLVRLQFGKAPGLVGHTVSSQFDAFVRAPGQPKIDHLRRLHLGAYPTEECKSCTRCGCVTMLKSPNKVTAVKQWEQRWIKNCLCGGLWRRMPLSYS
;
A
#
# COMPACT_ATOMS: atom_id res chain seq x y z
N GLY A 1 -16.09 17.22 -13.50
CA GLY A 1 -15.13 16.11 -13.54
C GLY A 1 -15.92 14.84 -13.73
N GLY A 2 -15.53 14.00 -14.68
CA GLY A 2 -16.21 12.71 -14.91
C GLY A 2 -16.10 11.79 -13.70
N ALA A 3 -16.96 10.78 -13.64
CA ALA A 3 -16.89 9.73 -12.62
C ALA A 3 -15.62 8.87 -12.75
N MET A 4 -15.12 8.74 -13.98
CA MET A 4 -13.86 8.05 -14.31
C MET A 4 -13.10 8.78 -15.41
N ASP A 5 -11.77 8.73 -15.35
CA ASP A 5 -10.88 9.26 -16.38
C ASP A 5 -9.57 8.46 -16.47
N LEU A 6 -8.93 8.46 -17.63
CA LEU A 6 -7.68 7.72 -17.87
C LEU A 6 -6.48 8.54 -17.40
N ALA A 7 -5.77 8.06 -16.37
CA ALA A 7 -4.61 8.74 -15.79
C ALA A 7 -3.36 8.60 -16.65
N TYR A 8 -2.96 7.36 -16.90
CA TYR A 8 -1.84 7.05 -17.76
C TYR A 8 -2.03 5.72 -18.45
N VAL A 9 -1.23 5.53 -19.49
CA VAL A 9 -1.07 4.23 -20.13
C VAL A 9 0.40 3.92 -20.33
N CYS A 10 0.79 2.67 -20.01
CA CYS A 10 2.12 2.13 -20.27
C CYS A 10 2.07 1.04 -21.35
N GLU A 11 2.92 1.18 -22.37
CA GLU A 11 2.95 0.29 -23.54
C GLU A 11 4.33 -0.37 -23.71
N TRP A 12 4.34 -1.55 -24.34
CA TRP A 12 5.57 -2.23 -24.73
C TRP A 12 6.20 -1.58 -25.97
N GLU A 13 7.53 -1.64 -26.09
CA GLU A 13 8.18 -1.29 -27.34
C GLU A 13 7.83 -2.30 -28.44
N LYS A 14 7.41 -1.81 -29.61
CA LYS A 14 7.23 -2.64 -30.79
C LYS A 14 8.60 -3.00 -31.35
N LYS A 15 9.16 -4.14 -30.93
CA LYS A 15 10.42 -4.67 -31.47
C LYS A 15 10.15 -5.73 -32.53
N PRO A 16 10.87 -5.73 -33.66
CA PRO A 16 10.64 -6.69 -34.74
C PRO A 16 10.98 -8.15 -34.37
N LYS A 17 11.85 -8.42 -33.38
CA LYS A 17 12.39 -9.76 -33.07
C LYS A 17 11.85 -10.44 -31.81
N SER A 18 11.14 -9.71 -30.95
CA SER A 18 10.59 -10.23 -29.69
C SER A 18 9.29 -9.48 -29.38
N ASN A 19 8.16 -10.12 -29.63
CA ASN A 19 6.85 -9.50 -29.41
C ASN A 19 6.23 -10.08 -28.14
N HIS A 20 6.10 -9.24 -27.11
CA HIS A 20 5.20 -9.53 -25.99
C HIS A 20 3.78 -9.58 -26.53
N CYS A 21 3.10 -10.69 -26.30
CA CYS A 21 1.67 -10.84 -26.56
C CYS A 21 0.94 -11.15 -25.25
N PRO A 22 -0.27 -10.63 -25.03
CA PRO A 22 -1.02 -10.95 -23.83
C PRO A 22 -1.35 -12.45 -23.76
N SER A 23 -1.12 -13.04 -22.59
CA SER A 23 -1.43 -14.45 -22.32
C SER A 23 -2.92 -14.76 -22.47
N ILE A 24 -3.25 -16.02 -22.70
CA ILE A 24 -4.64 -16.51 -22.80
C ILE A 24 -4.80 -17.74 -21.88
N PRO A 25 -5.31 -17.59 -20.64
CA PRO A 25 -5.90 -16.38 -20.07
C PRO A 25 -4.87 -15.30 -19.69
N LEU A 26 -5.32 -14.05 -19.68
CA LEU A 26 -4.56 -12.92 -19.13
C LEU A 26 -4.97 -12.72 -17.67
N VAL A 27 -4.01 -12.66 -16.76
CA VAL A 27 -4.28 -12.46 -15.33
C VAL A 27 -3.51 -11.27 -14.78
N CYS A 28 -4.11 -10.59 -13.81
CA CYS A 28 -3.45 -9.50 -13.08
C CYS A 28 -3.92 -9.42 -11.63
N ALA A 29 -3.06 -8.90 -10.76
CA ALA A 29 -3.29 -8.75 -9.34
C ALA A 29 -2.68 -7.45 -8.81
N TRP A 30 -3.34 -6.80 -7.84
CA TRP A 30 -2.87 -5.53 -7.23
C TRP A 30 -2.77 -5.67 -5.70
N SER A 31 -1.56 -5.49 -5.17
CA SER A 31 -1.19 -5.60 -3.75
C SER A 31 -1.54 -4.36 -2.91
N CYS A 32 -1.56 -4.52 -1.58
CA CYS A 32 -1.78 -3.43 -0.62
C CYS A 32 -0.60 -2.44 -0.51
N ARG A 33 0.51 -2.73 -1.19
CA ARG A 33 1.72 -1.89 -1.30
C ARG A 33 1.82 -1.15 -2.64
N ASN A 34 0.73 -1.12 -3.40
CA ASN A 34 0.68 -0.50 -4.73
C ASN A 34 1.65 -1.08 -5.77
N LEU A 35 1.90 -2.39 -5.65
CA LEU A 35 2.49 -3.19 -6.72
C LEU A 35 1.41 -3.90 -7.54
N ILE A 36 1.54 -3.85 -8.87
CA ILE A 36 0.68 -4.55 -9.83
C ILE A 36 1.49 -5.66 -10.47
N ALA A 37 0.94 -6.87 -10.50
CA ALA A 37 1.49 -8.02 -11.21
C ALA A 37 0.58 -8.42 -12.38
N PHE A 38 1.18 -8.82 -13.50
CA PHE A 38 0.45 -9.34 -14.66
C PHE A 38 1.29 -10.24 -15.55
N THR A 39 0.65 -10.98 -16.46
CA THR A 39 1.31 -11.94 -17.34
C THR A 39 1.35 -11.49 -18.80
N THR A 40 2.41 -11.87 -19.51
CA THR A 40 2.44 -11.88 -20.98
C THR A 40 3.15 -13.14 -21.46
N ASP A 41 2.89 -13.53 -22.69
CA ASP A 41 3.67 -14.56 -23.37
C ASP A 41 4.68 -13.87 -24.28
N LEU A 42 5.93 -14.33 -24.23
CA LEU A 42 7.00 -13.85 -25.09
C LEU A 42 7.22 -14.88 -26.20
N LYS A 43 7.05 -14.45 -27.45
CA LYS A 43 7.36 -15.24 -28.63
C LYS A 43 8.74 -14.85 -29.17
N ASN A 44 9.68 -15.78 -29.11
CA ASN A 44 10.97 -15.67 -29.78
C ASN A 44 10.86 -16.26 -31.19
N GLU A 45 11.44 -15.63 -32.21
CA GLU A 45 11.40 -16.19 -33.57
C GLU A 45 12.28 -17.43 -33.75
N GLU A 46 13.28 -17.62 -32.87
CA GLU A 46 14.24 -18.72 -32.89
C GLU A 46 13.77 -19.95 -32.10
N GLU A 47 12.89 -19.77 -31.10
CA GLU A 47 12.33 -20.84 -30.27
C GLU A 47 10.88 -21.12 -30.69
N LYS A 48 10.49 -22.39 -30.78
CA LYS A 48 9.10 -22.76 -31.12
C LYS A 48 8.12 -22.51 -29.96
N ASP A 49 8.62 -22.46 -28.73
CA ASP A 49 7.82 -22.44 -27.52
C ASP A 49 7.63 -21.01 -26.98
N LEU A 50 6.46 -20.76 -26.40
CA LEU A 50 6.15 -19.48 -25.75
C LEU A 50 6.82 -19.45 -24.38
N THR A 51 7.46 -18.33 -24.04
CA THR A 51 7.94 -18.10 -22.68
C THR A 51 6.89 -17.33 -21.88
N HIS A 52 6.39 -17.92 -20.78
CA HIS A 52 5.42 -17.27 -19.91
C HIS A 52 6.10 -16.32 -18.93
N MET A 53 5.81 -15.03 -19.06
CA MET A 53 6.43 -13.95 -18.29
C MET A 53 5.51 -13.46 -17.18
N VAL A 54 6.11 -13.12 -16.03
CA VAL A 54 5.45 -12.34 -14.97
C VAL A 54 6.10 -10.95 -14.92
N HIS A 55 5.25 -9.92 -14.92
CA HIS A 55 5.64 -8.52 -14.82
C HIS A 55 5.16 -7.96 -13.50
N ILE A 56 6.02 -7.24 -12.79
CA ILE A 56 5.70 -6.54 -11.53
C ILE A 56 6.10 -5.08 -11.67
N ILE A 57 5.18 -4.17 -11.38
CA ILE A 57 5.41 -2.73 -11.42
C ILE A 57 5.00 -2.06 -10.12
N ASP A 58 5.66 -0.95 -9.80
CA ASP A 58 5.24 0.02 -8.79
C ASP A 58 4.44 1.14 -9.49
N THR A 59 3.31 1.55 -8.90
CA THR A 59 2.43 2.54 -9.54
C THR A 59 3.03 3.95 -9.62
N GLU A 60 4.04 4.26 -8.80
CA GLU A 60 4.77 5.53 -8.81
C GLU A 60 5.80 5.58 -9.95
N HIS A 61 6.36 4.42 -10.33
CA HIS A 61 7.35 4.25 -11.40
C HIS A 61 6.93 3.18 -12.41
N PRO A 62 5.78 3.34 -13.12
CA PRO A 62 5.21 2.28 -13.97
C PRO A 62 6.06 1.91 -15.21
N TRP A 63 7.08 2.72 -15.54
CA TRP A 63 8.07 2.39 -16.58
C TRP A 63 9.17 1.44 -16.08
N ASP A 64 9.45 1.41 -14.78
CA ASP A 64 10.50 0.59 -14.15
C ASP A 64 9.95 -0.82 -13.88
N VAL A 65 9.52 -1.51 -14.95
CA VAL A 65 8.91 -2.83 -14.85
C VAL A 65 9.95 -3.92 -14.59
N TYR A 66 9.73 -4.70 -13.55
CA TYR A 66 10.44 -5.94 -13.35
C TYR A 66 9.76 -7.05 -14.16
N SER A 67 10.50 -7.67 -15.08
CA SER A 67 10.00 -8.77 -15.92
C SER A 67 10.85 -10.01 -15.70
N VAL A 68 10.21 -11.13 -15.38
CA VAL A 68 10.90 -12.40 -15.09
C VAL A 68 10.29 -13.54 -15.90
N ASN A 69 11.13 -14.42 -16.44
CA ASN A 69 10.67 -15.71 -16.96
C ASN A 69 10.15 -16.51 -15.77
N SER A 70 8.85 -16.82 -15.80
CA SER A 70 8.21 -17.51 -14.69
C SER A 70 8.69 -18.95 -14.52
N GLY A 71 9.29 -19.54 -15.56
CA GLY A 71 9.65 -20.94 -15.66
C GLY A 71 8.44 -21.88 -15.57
N HIS A 72 7.22 -21.38 -15.74
CA HIS A 72 6.05 -22.22 -15.99
C HIS A 72 6.13 -22.76 -17.43
N THR A 73 5.78 -24.03 -17.60
CA THR A 73 5.76 -24.70 -18.91
C THR A 73 4.49 -24.39 -19.67
N GLU A 74 3.40 -24.13 -18.95
CA GLU A 74 2.08 -23.82 -19.48
C GLU A 74 1.60 -22.43 -19.07
N VAL A 75 0.50 -21.99 -19.69
CA VAL A 75 -0.07 -20.67 -19.46
C VAL A 75 -0.44 -20.47 -18.00
N ILE A 76 -0.02 -19.33 -17.44
CA ILE A 76 -0.35 -18.93 -16.07
C ILE A 76 -1.84 -18.58 -15.97
N THR A 77 -2.56 -19.28 -15.10
CA THR A 77 -4.00 -19.16 -14.90
C THR A 77 -4.39 -18.33 -13.68
N CYS A 78 -3.47 -18.16 -12.71
CA CYS A 78 -3.74 -17.47 -11.45
C CYS A 78 -2.56 -16.58 -11.02
N LEU A 79 -2.86 -15.41 -10.44
CA LEU A 79 -1.91 -14.57 -9.72
C LEU A 79 -2.54 -14.05 -8.42
N GLU A 80 -1.89 -14.24 -7.27
CA GLU A 80 -2.43 -13.83 -5.97
C GLU A 80 -1.37 -13.26 -5.02
N TRP A 81 -1.61 -12.03 -4.55
CA TRP A 81 -0.76 -11.38 -3.55
C TRP A 81 -1.05 -11.89 -2.14
N ASP A 82 0.00 -12.04 -1.34
CA ASP A 82 -0.18 -12.26 0.10
C ASP A 82 -0.70 -10.98 0.80
N GLN A 83 -1.21 -11.13 2.02
CA GLN A 83 -1.80 -10.01 2.75
C GLN A 83 -0.81 -8.88 3.04
N SER A 84 0.50 -9.18 3.07
CA SER A 84 1.54 -8.18 3.23
C SER A 84 1.95 -7.47 1.94
N GLY A 85 1.61 -8.01 0.76
CA GLY A 85 2.09 -7.53 -0.53
C GLY A 85 3.58 -7.76 -0.79
N SER A 86 4.20 -8.73 -0.10
CA SER A 86 5.63 -9.07 -0.28
C SER A 86 5.88 -10.44 -0.88
N ARG A 87 4.83 -11.25 -1.05
CA ARG A 87 4.87 -12.50 -1.81
C ARG A 87 3.75 -12.55 -2.84
N LEU A 88 4.04 -13.17 -3.97
CA LEU A 88 3.10 -13.39 -5.07
C LEU A 88 3.04 -14.89 -5.34
N LEU A 89 1.84 -15.45 -5.49
CA LEU A 89 1.66 -16.79 -6.02
C LEU A 89 1.35 -16.70 -7.52
N SER A 90 1.89 -17.63 -8.29
CA SER A 90 1.46 -17.94 -9.65
C SER A 90 1.11 -19.42 -9.77
N ALA A 91 0.15 -19.75 -10.61
CA ALA A 91 -0.14 -21.13 -10.97
C ALA A 91 -0.43 -21.25 -12.47
N ASP A 92 -0.13 -22.40 -13.06
CA ASP A 92 -0.31 -22.66 -14.48
C ASP A 92 -1.35 -23.76 -14.82
N ALA A 93 -1.55 -23.95 -16.11
CA ALA A 93 -2.45 -24.96 -16.66
C ALA A 93 -1.90 -26.40 -16.61
N ASP A 94 -0.69 -26.63 -16.07
CA ASP A 94 -0.15 -27.97 -15.81
C ASP A 94 -0.19 -28.34 -14.31
N GLY A 95 -0.73 -27.45 -13.48
CA GLY A 95 -0.88 -27.67 -12.05
C GLY A 95 0.33 -27.25 -11.20
N HIS A 96 1.33 -26.58 -11.79
CA HIS A 96 2.46 -26.04 -11.02
C HIS A 96 2.05 -24.76 -10.30
N ILE A 97 2.43 -24.65 -9.03
CA ILE A 97 2.22 -23.47 -8.20
C ILE A 97 3.58 -22.98 -7.72
N LYS A 98 3.82 -21.69 -7.90
CA LYS A 98 5.08 -21.03 -7.56
C LYS A 98 4.84 -19.88 -6.61
N CYS A 99 5.65 -19.81 -5.56
CA CYS A 99 5.67 -18.70 -4.60
C CYS A 99 6.90 -17.84 -4.85
N TRP A 100 6.65 -16.59 -5.20
CA TRP A 100 7.65 -15.55 -5.44
C TRP A 100 7.80 -14.69 -4.20
N SER A 101 9.02 -14.36 -3.82
CA SER A 101 9.33 -13.46 -2.71
C SER A 101 10.19 -12.29 -3.17
N MET A 102 9.96 -11.13 -2.57
CA MET A 102 10.77 -9.94 -2.76
C MET A 102 12.17 -10.17 -2.16
N THR A 103 13.19 -10.25 -3.00
CA THR A 103 14.59 -10.47 -2.56
C THR A 103 15.17 -9.19 -2.00
N ASP A 104 15.90 -9.26 -0.89
CA ASP A 104 16.50 -8.11 -0.20
C ASP A 104 15.53 -6.94 0.08
N HIS A 105 14.22 -7.23 0.09
CA HIS A 105 13.15 -6.23 0.19
C HIS A 105 13.16 -5.16 -0.91
N LEU A 106 13.54 -5.55 -2.13
CA LEU A 106 13.56 -4.68 -3.31
C LEU A 106 12.34 -4.93 -4.21
N ALA A 107 11.53 -3.89 -4.45
CA ALA A 107 10.31 -3.94 -5.25
C ALA A 107 10.52 -4.43 -6.70
N ASN A 108 11.74 -4.28 -7.23
CA ASN A 108 12.14 -4.70 -8.57
C ASN A 108 13.13 -5.89 -8.55
N SER A 109 13.07 -6.74 -7.53
CA SER A 109 13.88 -7.96 -7.47
C SER A 109 13.09 -9.07 -6.79
N TRP A 110 12.84 -10.14 -7.52
CA TRP A 110 11.98 -11.24 -7.09
C TRP A 110 12.57 -12.58 -7.47
N GLU A 111 12.47 -13.54 -6.56
CA GLU A 111 12.90 -14.91 -6.81
C GLU A 111 11.77 -15.89 -6.46
N ASN A 112 11.76 -17.02 -7.16
CA ASN A 112 10.96 -18.16 -6.74
C ASN A 112 11.64 -18.80 -5.53
N THR A 113 10.92 -18.88 -4.41
CA THR A 113 11.48 -19.45 -3.18
C THR A 113 11.06 -20.89 -2.98
N VAL A 114 9.78 -21.17 -3.24
CA VAL A 114 9.16 -22.48 -3.03
C VAL A 114 7.99 -22.67 -3.99
N GLY A 115 7.50 -23.90 -4.11
CA GLY A 115 6.35 -24.23 -4.92
C GLY A 115 5.69 -25.52 -4.49
N SER A 116 4.58 -25.84 -5.14
CA SER A 116 3.93 -27.15 -5.09
C SER A 116 3.37 -27.49 -6.46
N MET A 117 2.93 -28.72 -6.66
CA MET A 117 2.43 -29.18 -7.94
C MET A 117 1.28 -30.17 -7.73
N VAL A 118 0.31 -30.14 -8.64
CA VAL A 118 -0.69 -31.19 -8.83
C VAL A 118 -0.54 -31.69 -10.26
N GLU A 119 0.14 -32.84 -10.43
CA GLU A 119 0.60 -33.32 -11.74
C GLU A 119 -0.51 -33.35 -12.80
N GLY A 120 -0.33 -32.57 -13.87
CA GLY A 120 -1.18 -32.57 -15.07
C GLY A 120 -2.61 -32.08 -14.84
N ASP A 121 -2.88 -31.37 -13.73
CA ASP A 121 -4.23 -30.91 -13.40
C ASP A 121 -4.27 -29.37 -13.26
N PRO A 122 -4.77 -28.66 -14.29
CA PRO A 122 -4.79 -27.19 -14.33
C PRO A 122 -5.37 -26.55 -13.06
N VAL A 123 -4.67 -25.56 -12.49
CA VAL A 123 -5.20 -24.75 -11.39
C VAL A 123 -6.19 -23.72 -11.93
N VAL A 124 -7.39 -23.68 -11.37
CA VAL A 124 -8.47 -22.74 -11.75
C VAL A 124 -8.80 -21.72 -10.68
N ALA A 125 -8.39 -21.96 -9.42
CA ALA A 125 -8.43 -20.96 -8.36
C ALA A 125 -7.25 -21.15 -7.40
N LEU A 126 -6.75 -20.04 -6.87
CA LEU A 126 -5.61 -19.99 -5.96
C LEU A 126 -5.91 -18.95 -4.87
N SER A 127 -5.57 -19.22 -3.63
CA SER A 127 -5.69 -18.23 -2.55
C SER A 127 -4.73 -18.53 -1.41
N TRP A 128 -4.21 -17.48 -0.78
CA TRP A 128 -3.49 -17.61 0.49
C TRP A 128 -4.45 -18.03 1.61
N LEU A 129 -3.99 -18.81 2.58
CA LEU A 129 -4.74 -19.07 3.80
C LEU A 129 -4.98 -17.76 4.58
N HIS A 130 -6.12 -17.66 5.24
CA HIS A 130 -6.47 -16.45 5.99
C HIS A 130 -5.79 -16.46 7.37
N ASN A 131 -5.16 -15.34 7.76
CA ASN A 131 -4.38 -15.23 9.00
C ASN A 131 -5.21 -14.81 10.24
N GLY A 132 -6.51 -14.63 10.09
CA GLY A 132 -7.43 -14.22 11.17
C GLY A 132 -7.58 -12.71 11.35
N VAL A 133 -6.92 -11.87 10.55
CA VAL A 133 -7.03 -10.42 10.66
C VAL A 133 -8.09 -9.89 9.69
N LYS A 134 -9.16 -9.32 10.24
CA LYS A 134 -10.19 -8.61 9.47
C LYS A 134 -10.52 -7.26 10.13
N LEU A 135 -10.54 -6.20 9.33
CA LEU A 135 -10.92 -4.85 9.76
C LEU A 135 -12.18 -4.43 8.99
N ALA A 136 -13.18 -3.91 9.69
CA ALA A 136 -14.35 -3.29 9.07
C ALA A 136 -14.21 -1.76 9.07
N LEU A 137 -14.64 -1.14 7.98
CA LEU A 137 -14.75 0.32 7.83
C LEU A 137 -16.23 0.72 7.92
N HIS A 138 -16.56 1.56 8.90
CA HIS A 138 -17.92 2.02 9.21
C HIS A 138 -18.13 3.43 8.68
N VAL A 139 -18.83 3.55 7.55
CA VAL A 139 -19.05 4.84 6.87
C VAL A 139 -19.94 5.74 7.72
N GLU A 140 -20.90 5.17 8.45
CA GLU A 140 -21.75 5.90 9.39
C GLU A 140 -20.97 6.59 10.53
N LYS A 141 -19.77 6.07 10.86
CA LYS A 141 -18.87 6.62 11.87
C LYS A 141 -17.78 7.52 11.29
N SER A 142 -17.85 7.89 10.02
CA SER A 142 -16.86 8.75 9.36
C SER A 142 -16.65 10.11 10.05
N GLY A 143 -17.66 10.62 10.76
CA GLY A 143 -17.57 11.85 11.57
C GLY A 143 -17.07 11.67 13.01
N ALA A 144 -16.81 10.44 13.47
CA ALA A 144 -16.30 10.19 14.81
C ALA A 144 -14.85 10.69 14.96
N SER A 145 -14.46 11.16 16.14
CA SER A 145 -13.07 11.57 16.35
C SER A 145 -12.15 10.35 16.55
N ASN A 146 -12.64 9.27 17.16
CA ASN A 146 -11.83 8.11 17.51
C ASN A 146 -11.70 7.11 16.35
N PHE A 147 -10.48 6.74 15.99
CA PHE A 147 -10.22 5.75 14.94
C PHE A 147 -10.78 4.37 15.26
N GLY A 148 -10.85 3.98 16.54
CA GLY A 148 -11.42 2.69 16.95
C GLY A 148 -12.93 2.54 16.66
N GLU A 149 -13.65 3.67 16.51
CA GLU A 149 -15.06 3.68 16.13
C GLU A 149 -15.24 3.60 14.62
N LYS A 150 -14.36 4.28 13.87
CA LYS A 150 -14.30 4.24 12.40
C LYS A 150 -13.90 2.88 11.86
N PHE A 151 -12.89 2.29 12.50
CA PHE A 151 -12.21 1.08 12.05
C PHE A 151 -12.16 0.06 13.17
N SER A 152 -12.99 -0.97 13.07
CA SER A 152 -13.12 -1.98 14.12
C SER A 152 -12.57 -3.32 13.66
N ARG A 153 -11.85 -4.01 14.57
CA ARG A 153 -11.45 -5.39 14.32
C ARG A 153 -12.69 -6.29 14.39
N VAL A 154 -12.91 -7.04 13.33
CA VAL A 154 -13.99 -8.04 13.29
C VAL A 154 -13.43 -9.35 13.79
N LYS A 155 -14.18 -10.05 14.65
CA LYS A 155 -13.80 -11.38 15.11
C LYS A 155 -13.68 -12.31 13.89
N PHE A 156 -12.47 -12.80 13.66
CA PHE A 156 -12.15 -13.68 12.55
C PHE A 156 -11.06 -14.66 12.99
N SER A 157 -11.21 -15.92 12.64
CA SER A 157 -10.25 -16.97 13.01
C SER A 157 -9.32 -17.28 11.83
N PRO A 158 -8.05 -17.59 12.05
CA PRO A 158 -7.17 -18.08 10.99
C PRO A 158 -7.71 -19.38 10.38
N SER A 159 -7.38 -19.64 9.11
CA SER A 159 -7.76 -20.91 8.46
C SER A 159 -7.11 -22.13 9.09
N LEU A 160 -5.92 -21.93 9.63
CA LEU A 160 -5.19 -22.93 10.39
C LEU A 160 -4.30 -22.21 11.40
N THR A 161 -4.21 -22.75 12.61
CA THR A 161 -3.33 -22.24 13.65
C THR A 161 -2.28 -23.27 14.02
N LEU A 162 -1.08 -22.79 14.32
CA LEU A 162 -0.03 -23.52 15.01
C LEU A 162 -0.29 -23.52 16.52
N PHE A 163 0.49 -24.33 17.24
CA PHE A 163 0.55 -24.26 18.69
C PHE A 163 0.77 -22.81 19.16
N GLY A 164 0.02 -22.38 20.18
CA GLY A 164 0.02 -21.01 20.66
C GLY A 164 -0.86 -20.02 19.86
N GLY A 165 -1.68 -20.52 18.93
CA GLY A 165 -2.68 -19.69 18.22
C GLY A 165 -2.13 -18.83 17.09
N LYS A 166 -0.85 -18.98 16.74
CA LYS A 166 -0.23 -18.28 15.60
C LYS A 166 -0.83 -18.79 14.28
N PRO A 167 -1.24 -17.92 13.34
CA PRO A 167 -1.72 -18.37 12.04
C PRO A 167 -0.62 -19.15 11.29
N MET A 168 -1.01 -20.26 10.66
CA MET A 168 -0.16 -21.02 9.76
C MET A 168 -0.19 -20.36 8.37
N GLU A 169 0.98 -20.10 7.80
CA GLU A 169 1.08 -19.62 6.43
C GLU A 169 0.97 -20.77 5.42
N GLY A 170 0.38 -20.48 4.27
CA GLY A 170 0.19 -21.45 3.21
C GLY A 170 -0.83 -20.96 2.18
N TRP A 171 -1.13 -21.81 1.22
CA TRP A 171 -2.13 -21.54 0.19
C TRP A 171 -3.01 -22.76 -0.07
N ILE A 172 -4.17 -22.47 -0.64
CA ILE A 172 -5.12 -23.43 -1.18
C ILE A 172 -5.21 -23.21 -2.69
N ALA A 173 -5.27 -24.30 -3.45
CA ALA A 173 -5.59 -24.26 -4.87
C ALA A 173 -6.67 -25.28 -5.23
N VAL A 174 -7.44 -24.96 -6.26
CA VAL A 174 -8.52 -25.80 -6.80
C VAL A 174 -8.21 -26.10 -8.26
N THR A 175 -8.35 -27.35 -8.66
CA THR A 175 -8.02 -27.81 -10.02
C THR A 175 -9.25 -28.05 -10.88
N ILE A 176 -9.05 -28.18 -12.20
CA ILE A 176 -10.13 -28.45 -13.17
C ILE A 176 -10.80 -29.81 -12.95
N SER A 177 -10.13 -30.78 -12.32
CA SER A 177 -10.72 -32.08 -11.98
C SER A 177 -11.46 -32.11 -10.64
N GLY A 178 -11.55 -30.96 -9.96
CA GLY A 178 -12.23 -30.83 -8.67
C GLY A 178 -11.38 -31.27 -7.48
N LEU A 179 -10.05 -31.30 -7.62
CA LEU A 179 -9.15 -31.48 -6.48
C LEU A 179 -8.97 -30.15 -5.75
N VAL A 180 -8.80 -30.25 -4.44
CA VAL A 180 -8.36 -29.17 -3.58
C VAL A 180 -7.02 -29.55 -2.99
N THR A 181 -6.02 -28.70 -3.20
CA THR A 181 -4.69 -28.86 -2.63
C THR A 181 -4.42 -27.76 -1.61
N VAL A 182 -3.84 -28.13 -0.47
CA VAL A 182 -3.41 -27.19 0.56
C VAL A 182 -1.93 -27.39 0.81
N SER A 183 -1.17 -26.31 0.65
CA SER A 183 0.28 -26.28 0.83
C SER A 183 0.64 -25.37 2.00
N LEU A 184 1.25 -25.93 3.03
CA LEU A 184 1.62 -25.23 4.26
C LEU A 184 3.11 -24.90 4.27
N LEU A 185 3.45 -23.64 4.53
CA LEU A 185 4.81 -23.13 4.57
C LEU A 185 5.44 -23.35 5.95
N LYS A 186 6.18 -24.45 6.14
CA LYS A 186 6.84 -24.72 7.41
C LYS A 186 7.93 -23.65 7.70
N PRO A 187 8.21 -23.32 8.98
CA PRO A 187 9.22 -22.32 9.35
C PRO A 187 10.63 -22.62 8.84
N ASN A 188 10.95 -23.89 8.54
CA ASN A 188 12.22 -24.33 7.98
C ASN A 188 12.32 -24.15 6.45
N GLY A 189 11.30 -23.54 5.80
CA GLY A 189 11.25 -23.32 4.36
C GLY A 189 10.68 -24.50 3.56
N GLN A 190 10.35 -25.63 4.20
CA GLN A 190 9.73 -26.76 3.51
C GLN A 190 8.23 -26.53 3.29
N VAL A 191 7.71 -27.06 2.19
CA VAL A 191 6.28 -27.03 1.88
C VAL A 191 5.67 -28.40 2.19
N LEU A 192 4.64 -28.41 3.03
CA LEU A 192 3.82 -29.60 3.28
C LEU A 192 2.55 -29.50 2.46
N THR A 193 2.42 -30.33 1.42
CA THR A 193 1.25 -30.34 0.54
C THR A 193 0.37 -31.56 0.81
N SER A 194 -0.94 -31.34 0.81
CA SER A 194 -1.96 -32.39 0.86
C SER A 194 -3.00 -32.09 -0.21
N THR A 195 -3.62 -33.13 -0.76
CA THR A 195 -4.59 -33.00 -1.84
C THR A 195 -5.75 -33.94 -1.57
N GLU A 196 -6.97 -33.41 -1.68
CA GLU A 196 -8.21 -34.16 -1.51
C GLU A 196 -9.19 -33.79 -2.62
N SER A 197 -10.24 -34.59 -2.78
CA SER A 197 -11.31 -34.30 -3.73
C SER A 197 -12.41 -33.45 -3.07
N LEU A 198 -12.88 -32.39 -3.72
CA LEU A 198 -13.98 -31.56 -3.21
C LEU A 198 -15.29 -32.36 -3.06
N CYS A 199 -15.48 -33.37 -3.92
CA CYS A 199 -16.65 -34.24 -3.93
C CYS A 199 -16.22 -35.72 -4.03
N ARG A 200 -17.12 -36.64 -3.68
CA ARG A 200 -16.83 -38.10 -3.74
C ARG A 200 -16.46 -38.58 -5.14
N LEU A 201 -17.05 -37.97 -6.17
CA LEU A 201 -16.70 -38.18 -7.57
C LEU A 201 -16.06 -36.89 -8.08
N ARG A 202 -14.93 -37.03 -8.79
CA ARG A 202 -14.32 -35.89 -9.48
C ARG A 202 -15.32 -35.30 -10.47
N CYS A 203 -15.38 -33.98 -10.50
CA CYS A 203 -16.23 -33.23 -11.41
C CYS A 203 -15.39 -32.24 -12.19
N ARG A 204 -15.84 -31.89 -13.40
CA ARG A 204 -15.20 -30.85 -14.20
C ARG A 204 -15.49 -29.49 -13.56
N VAL A 205 -14.46 -28.74 -13.22
CA VAL A 205 -14.52 -27.39 -12.65
C VAL A 205 -13.91 -26.41 -13.65
N ALA A 206 -14.75 -25.75 -14.45
CA ALA A 206 -14.28 -24.72 -15.38
C ALA A 206 -13.96 -23.40 -14.67
N LEU A 207 -14.68 -23.08 -13.58
CA LEU A 207 -14.50 -21.88 -12.79
C LEU A 207 -14.53 -22.23 -11.30
N ALA A 208 -13.67 -21.59 -10.53
CA ALA A 208 -13.73 -21.62 -9.08
C ALA A 208 -13.35 -20.28 -8.46
N ASP A 209 -13.78 -20.06 -7.22
CA ASP A 209 -13.35 -18.93 -6.39
C ASP A 209 -13.32 -19.35 -4.92
N VAL A 210 -12.53 -18.66 -4.11
CA VAL A 210 -12.28 -19.02 -2.70
C VAL A 210 -12.58 -17.84 -1.78
N ALA A 211 -13.36 -18.09 -0.73
CA ALA A 211 -13.64 -17.14 0.34
C ALA A 211 -13.50 -17.78 1.72
N PHE A 212 -13.54 -16.96 2.77
CA PHE A 212 -13.30 -17.38 4.14
C PHE A 212 -14.45 -16.97 5.05
N THR A 213 -14.77 -17.83 6.02
CA THR A 213 -15.76 -17.59 7.07
C THR A 213 -15.10 -17.02 8.32
N GLY A 214 -15.85 -16.30 9.16
CA GLY A 214 -15.33 -15.80 10.45
C GLY A 214 -14.82 -16.89 11.41
N GLY A 215 -15.23 -18.13 11.20
CA GLY A 215 -14.72 -19.30 11.94
C GLY A 215 -13.42 -19.90 11.38
N GLY A 216 -12.82 -19.30 10.35
CA GLY A 216 -11.59 -19.81 9.73
C GLY A 216 -11.83 -20.85 8.61
N ASN A 217 -13.05 -21.38 8.46
CA ASN A 217 -13.33 -22.32 7.37
C ASN A 217 -13.17 -21.64 6.00
N ILE A 218 -12.68 -22.41 5.05
CA ILE A 218 -12.51 -22.00 3.66
C ILE A 218 -13.76 -22.45 2.91
N VAL A 219 -14.29 -21.59 2.04
CA VAL A 219 -15.44 -21.90 1.18
C VAL A 219 -14.99 -21.80 -0.26
N VAL A 220 -15.20 -22.88 -1.01
CA VAL A 220 -14.88 -22.99 -2.43
C VAL A 220 -16.19 -23.02 -3.21
N ALA A 221 -16.36 -22.10 -4.14
CA ALA A 221 -17.44 -22.15 -5.13
C ALA A 221 -16.91 -22.75 -6.43
N THR A 222 -17.68 -23.61 -7.10
CA THR A 222 -17.30 -24.22 -8.38
C THR A 222 -18.44 -24.19 -9.39
N SER A 223 -18.08 -24.13 -10.67
CA SER A 223 -18.98 -24.33 -11.81
C SER A 223 -18.29 -25.15 -12.89
N ASP A 224 -19.04 -26.00 -13.58
CA ASP A 224 -18.59 -26.75 -14.76
C ASP A 224 -18.55 -25.89 -16.04
N GLY A 225 -18.91 -24.60 -15.92
CA GLY A 225 -18.95 -23.62 -17.00
C GLY A 225 -20.31 -23.54 -17.70
N SER A 226 -21.24 -24.45 -17.45
CA SER A 226 -22.59 -24.37 -18.01
C SER A 226 -23.52 -23.58 -17.09
N SER A 227 -24.36 -22.71 -17.65
CA SER A 227 -25.39 -22.02 -16.87
C SER A 227 -26.56 -22.93 -16.47
N THR A 228 -26.73 -24.06 -17.17
CA THR A 228 -27.80 -25.04 -16.89
C THR A 228 -27.46 -25.96 -15.72
N SER A 229 -26.19 -26.02 -15.34
CA SER A 229 -25.69 -26.81 -14.22
C SER A 229 -25.71 -25.98 -12.92
N PRO A 230 -25.87 -26.61 -11.74
CA PRO A 230 -25.77 -25.88 -10.49
C PRO A 230 -24.34 -25.42 -10.23
N VAL A 231 -24.21 -24.20 -9.70
CA VAL A 231 -23.01 -23.74 -9.01
C VAL A 231 -22.94 -24.44 -7.66
N GLN A 232 -21.85 -25.17 -7.40
CA GLN A 232 -21.65 -25.95 -6.19
C GLN A 232 -20.79 -25.18 -5.20
N PHE A 233 -20.99 -25.44 -3.91
CA PHE A 233 -20.25 -24.81 -2.83
C PHE A 233 -19.75 -25.88 -1.88
N TYR A 234 -18.52 -25.73 -1.42
CA TYR A 234 -17.87 -26.65 -0.51
C TYR A 234 -17.24 -25.89 0.63
N LYS A 235 -17.35 -26.43 1.84
CA LYS A 235 -16.57 -26.02 2.99
C LYS A 235 -15.36 -26.93 3.09
N VAL A 236 -14.18 -26.31 3.17
CA VAL A 236 -12.90 -26.99 3.31
C VAL A 236 -12.32 -26.62 4.68
N CYS A 237 -12.09 -27.64 5.49
CA CYS A 237 -11.46 -27.54 6.80
C CYS A 237 -10.05 -28.11 6.70
N VAL A 238 -9.08 -27.36 7.22
CA VAL A 238 -7.66 -27.77 7.22
C VAL A 238 -7.23 -28.02 8.66
N SER A 239 -6.57 -29.16 8.89
CA SER A 239 -5.97 -29.49 10.18
C SER A 239 -4.60 -30.14 9.99
N VAL A 240 -3.77 -30.10 11.04
CA VAL A 240 -2.49 -30.83 11.05
C VAL A 240 -2.56 -31.89 12.13
N VAL A 241 -2.43 -33.16 11.73
CA VAL A 241 -2.47 -34.33 12.62
C VAL A 241 -1.23 -35.16 12.34
N ASN A 242 -0.42 -35.43 13.38
CA ASN A 242 0.83 -36.20 13.26
C ASN A 242 1.75 -35.69 12.13
N GLU A 243 2.00 -34.38 12.08
CA GLU A 243 2.81 -33.70 11.05
C GLU A 243 2.29 -33.81 9.60
N LYS A 244 1.06 -34.32 9.40
CA LYS A 244 0.40 -34.39 8.10
C LYS A 244 -0.73 -33.38 8.01
N CYS A 245 -0.83 -32.72 6.86
CA CYS A 245 -1.96 -31.84 6.54
C CYS A 245 -3.16 -32.71 6.15
N LYS A 246 -4.26 -32.59 6.89
CA LYS A 246 -5.54 -33.25 6.63
C LYS A 246 -6.54 -32.21 6.12
N ILE A 247 -7.21 -32.56 5.04
CA ILE A 247 -8.24 -31.74 4.42
C ILE A 247 -9.57 -32.48 4.57
N ASP A 248 -10.56 -31.83 5.16
CA ASP A 248 -11.93 -32.35 5.25
C ASP A 248 -12.86 -31.45 4.41
N THR A 249 -13.65 -32.06 3.53
CA THR A 249 -14.55 -31.35 2.60
C THR A 249 -16.02 -31.66 2.89
N GLU A 250 -16.86 -30.64 2.95
CA GLU A 250 -18.30 -30.74 3.20
C GLU A 250 -19.07 -29.98 2.11
N ILE A 251 -20.08 -30.61 1.49
CA ILE A 251 -20.91 -29.94 0.49
C ILE A 251 -21.89 -28.97 1.15
N LEU A 252 -22.01 -27.77 0.59
CA LEU A 252 -22.92 -26.71 1.02
C LEU A 252 -24.08 -26.56 0.02
N PRO A 253 -25.15 -25.81 0.37
CA PRO A 253 -26.26 -25.57 -0.54
C PRO A 253 -25.80 -25.04 -1.90
N SER A 254 -26.21 -25.72 -2.97
CA SER A 254 -25.91 -25.33 -4.35
C SER A 254 -26.89 -24.26 -4.86
N LEU A 255 -26.54 -23.64 -5.98
CA LEU A 255 -27.27 -22.54 -6.58
C LEU A 255 -27.53 -22.79 -8.07
N PHE A 256 -28.75 -22.57 -8.53
CA PHE A 256 -29.08 -22.49 -9.96
C PHE A 256 -29.28 -21.03 -10.35
N MET A 257 -28.65 -20.60 -11.45
CA MET A 257 -28.83 -19.23 -11.95
C MET A 257 -30.29 -18.96 -12.31
N ARG A 258 -30.76 -17.74 -12.06
CA ARG A 258 -32.15 -17.38 -12.33
C ARG A 258 -32.43 -17.36 -13.83
N CYS A 259 -31.45 -16.93 -14.63
CA CYS A 259 -31.56 -16.88 -16.08
C CYS A 259 -31.95 -18.23 -16.73
N THR A 260 -31.67 -19.37 -16.09
CA THR A 260 -32.06 -20.69 -16.61
C THR A 260 -33.41 -21.18 -16.08
N THR A 261 -33.93 -20.55 -15.02
CA THR A 261 -35.29 -20.79 -14.50
C THR A 261 -36.36 -19.93 -15.17
N ASP A 262 -35.98 -18.81 -15.77
CA ASP A 262 -36.88 -17.93 -16.53
C ASP A 262 -37.10 -18.46 -17.95
N PRO A 263 -38.32 -18.89 -18.33
CA PRO A 263 -38.60 -19.43 -19.65
C PRO A 263 -38.21 -18.50 -20.81
N ALA A 264 -38.23 -17.17 -20.62
CA ALA A 264 -37.89 -16.20 -21.65
C ALA A 264 -36.38 -16.06 -21.89
N ARG A 265 -35.56 -16.48 -20.92
CA ARG A 265 -34.09 -16.37 -20.93
C ARG A 265 -33.38 -17.72 -20.95
N LYS A 266 -34.14 -18.80 -20.77
CA LYS A 266 -33.68 -20.18 -20.87
C LYS A 266 -32.92 -20.35 -22.19
N ASP A 267 -31.71 -20.89 -22.10
CA ASP A 267 -30.77 -21.11 -23.20
C ASP A 267 -30.12 -19.87 -23.85
N LYS A 268 -30.49 -18.64 -23.46
CA LYS A 268 -29.90 -17.41 -24.01
C LYS A 268 -28.42 -17.21 -23.61
N TYR A 269 -28.06 -17.66 -22.43
CA TYR A 269 -26.74 -17.47 -21.82
C TYR A 269 -26.15 -18.83 -21.44
N PRO A 270 -25.55 -19.58 -22.37
CA PRO A 270 -25.19 -20.98 -22.14
C PRO A 270 -23.98 -21.17 -21.21
N ALA A 271 -23.09 -20.19 -21.10
CA ALA A 271 -21.83 -20.33 -20.37
C ALA A 271 -21.74 -19.39 -19.17
N ILE A 272 -21.39 -19.92 -18.00
CA ILE A 272 -20.92 -19.09 -16.88
C ILE A 272 -19.48 -18.70 -17.20
N THR A 273 -19.20 -17.40 -17.26
CA THR A 273 -17.88 -16.85 -17.60
C THR A 273 -17.15 -16.27 -16.39
N HIS A 274 -17.88 -15.85 -15.36
CA HIS A 274 -17.30 -15.36 -14.11
C HIS A 274 -18.08 -15.87 -12.91
N LEU A 275 -17.35 -16.37 -11.91
CA LEU A 275 -17.83 -16.80 -10.61
C LEU A 275 -16.92 -16.14 -9.57
N LYS A 276 -17.46 -15.23 -8.75
CA LYS A 276 -16.66 -14.50 -7.75
C LYS A 276 -17.41 -14.26 -6.45
N PHE A 277 -16.79 -14.55 -5.31
CA PHE A 277 -17.25 -14.03 -4.03
C PHE A 277 -17.08 -12.51 -4.00
N LEU A 278 -18.06 -11.78 -3.46
CA LEU A 278 -18.00 -10.30 -3.45
C LEU A 278 -16.88 -9.72 -2.57
N ALA A 279 -16.38 -10.50 -1.62
CA ALA A 279 -15.17 -10.20 -0.87
C ALA A 279 -14.54 -11.49 -0.35
N ARG A 280 -13.21 -11.50 -0.24
CA ARG A 280 -12.45 -12.65 0.26
C ARG A 280 -12.92 -13.12 1.64
N ASP A 281 -13.28 -12.20 2.52
CA ASP A 281 -13.68 -12.50 3.90
C ASP A 281 -15.22 -12.55 4.06
N MET A 282 -15.94 -12.84 2.97
CA MET A 282 -17.40 -12.93 2.92
C MET A 282 -17.83 -14.06 1.96
N SER A 283 -18.04 -15.26 2.52
CA SER A 283 -18.48 -16.43 1.76
C SER A 283 -19.99 -16.50 1.48
N GLU A 284 -20.77 -15.52 1.97
CA GLU A 284 -22.23 -15.52 1.89
C GLU A 284 -22.78 -14.74 0.70
N GLN A 285 -21.92 -14.10 -0.10
CA GLN A 285 -22.33 -13.30 -1.25
C GLN A 285 -21.49 -13.61 -2.47
N VAL A 286 -22.14 -13.91 -3.59
CA VAL A 286 -21.49 -14.33 -4.84
C VAL A 286 -22.06 -13.57 -6.03
N LEU A 287 -21.19 -13.25 -6.97
CA LEU A 287 -21.48 -12.67 -8.27
C LEU A 287 -21.28 -13.73 -9.34
N LEU A 288 -22.30 -13.90 -10.19
CA LEU A 288 -22.29 -14.79 -11.33
C LEU A 288 -22.47 -13.97 -12.60
N CYS A 289 -21.62 -14.22 -13.60
CA CYS A 289 -21.83 -13.72 -14.95
C CYS A 289 -22.01 -14.89 -15.90
N ALA A 290 -23.15 -14.93 -16.60
CA ALA A 290 -23.38 -15.85 -17.70
C ALA A 290 -23.40 -15.09 -19.02
N SER A 291 -22.82 -15.67 -20.06
CA SER A 291 -22.62 -15.00 -21.35
C SER A 291 -22.90 -15.93 -22.52
N ASN A 292 -23.26 -15.33 -23.64
CA ASN A 292 -23.15 -15.93 -24.97
C ASN A 292 -22.04 -15.20 -25.76
N GLN A 293 -22.06 -15.27 -27.09
CA GLN A 293 -21.04 -14.65 -27.94
C GLN A 293 -21.05 -13.10 -27.89
N ASN A 294 -22.21 -12.48 -27.63
CA ASN A 294 -22.41 -11.03 -27.78
C ASN A 294 -22.94 -10.35 -26.52
N ASN A 295 -23.62 -11.08 -25.65
CA ASN A 295 -24.35 -10.54 -24.51
C ASN A 295 -24.01 -11.29 -23.23
N SER A 296 -24.20 -10.61 -22.12
CA SER A 296 -24.03 -11.16 -20.77
C SER A 296 -25.22 -10.79 -19.87
N ILE A 297 -25.40 -11.60 -18.83
CA ILE A 297 -26.22 -11.27 -17.67
C ILE A 297 -25.39 -11.45 -16.41
N VAL A 298 -25.55 -10.55 -15.46
CA VAL A 298 -24.88 -10.60 -14.16
C VAL A 298 -25.92 -10.74 -13.06
N GLU A 299 -25.74 -11.70 -12.16
CA GLU A 299 -26.61 -11.97 -11.03
C GLU A 299 -25.81 -11.91 -9.72
N CYS A 300 -26.38 -11.24 -8.71
CA CYS A 300 -25.81 -11.17 -7.38
C CYS A 300 -26.68 -11.99 -6.42
N TRP A 301 -26.07 -12.88 -5.65
CA TRP A 301 -26.75 -13.84 -4.79
C TRP A 301 -26.23 -13.76 -3.36
N SER A 302 -27.10 -14.07 -2.39
CA SER A 302 -26.77 -14.11 -0.97
C SER A 302 -27.30 -15.38 -0.32
N LEU A 303 -26.46 -16.04 0.47
CA LEU A 303 -26.83 -17.18 1.30
C LEU A 303 -27.53 -16.66 2.56
N ARG A 304 -28.77 -17.13 2.81
CA ARG A 304 -29.56 -16.72 3.96
C ARG A 304 -30.02 -17.93 4.77
N LYS A 305 -30.19 -17.72 6.06
CA LYS A 305 -30.80 -18.68 6.97
C LYS A 305 -32.31 -18.44 6.99
N GLU A 306 -33.10 -19.42 6.55
CA GLU A 306 -34.56 -19.34 6.43
C GLU A 306 -35.24 -20.47 7.20
N GLY A 307 -36.42 -20.21 7.76
CA GLY A 307 -37.25 -21.25 8.37
C GLY A 307 -37.74 -22.24 7.31
N LEU A 308 -37.56 -23.53 7.57
CA LEU A 308 -38.12 -24.59 6.77
C LEU A 308 -39.59 -24.78 7.17
N PRO A 309 -40.55 -24.51 6.28
CA PRO A 309 -41.95 -24.79 6.58
C PRO A 309 -42.13 -26.31 6.67
N VAL A 310 -42.34 -26.80 7.89
CA VAL A 310 -42.61 -28.22 8.16
C VAL A 310 -44.11 -28.46 7.96
N ASN A 311 -44.48 -29.49 7.21
CA ASN A 311 -45.89 -29.85 7.01
C ASN A 311 -46.59 -30.11 8.36
N ASN A 312 -47.84 -29.67 8.49
CA ASN A 312 -48.65 -29.79 9.70
C ASN A 312 -48.69 -31.22 10.28
N ILE A 313 -48.61 -32.26 9.43
CA ILE A 313 -48.58 -33.67 9.86
C ILE A 313 -47.34 -33.96 10.73
N PHE A 314 -46.17 -33.42 10.39
CA PHE A 314 -44.93 -33.66 11.15
C PHE A 314 -44.82 -32.76 12.38
N GLN A 315 -45.54 -31.64 12.42
CA GLN A 315 -45.64 -30.79 13.61
C GLN A 315 -46.38 -31.48 14.76
N GLN A 316 -47.33 -32.38 14.45
CA GLN A 316 -48.13 -33.11 15.45
C GLN A 316 -47.40 -34.31 16.07
N ILE A 317 -46.35 -34.83 15.42
CA ILE A 317 -45.67 -36.08 15.81
C ILE A 317 -44.51 -35.84 16.80
N SER A 318 -44.04 -34.60 16.97
CA SER A 318 -42.94 -34.28 17.90
C SER A 318 -43.21 -33.00 18.71
N PRO A 319 -43.46 -33.10 20.03
CA PRO A 319 -43.67 -31.92 20.89
C PRO A 319 -42.39 -31.09 21.13
N VAL A 320 -41.21 -31.57 20.70
CA VAL A 320 -39.91 -30.88 20.86
C VAL A 320 -39.65 -29.84 19.75
N VAL A 321 -40.39 -29.90 18.64
CA VAL A 321 -40.28 -28.95 17.50
C VAL A 321 -41.15 -27.70 17.70
N GLY A 322 -41.92 -27.62 18.79
CA GLY A 322 -42.96 -26.61 19.01
C GLY A 322 -42.48 -25.16 19.13
N ASP A 323 -41.27 -24.90 19.63
CA ASP A 323 -40.86 -23.52 19.98
C ASP A 323 -39.96 -22.82 18.95
N LYS A 324 -39.27 -23.54 18.06
CA LYS A 324 -38.41 -22.93 17.02
C LYS A 324 -38.46 -23.72 15.72
N GLN A 325 -38.93 -23.07 14.64
CA GLN A 325 -38.90 -23.65 13.29
C GLN A 325 -37.48 -24.06 12.90
N PRO A 326 -37.27 -25.26 12.32
CA PRO A 326 -35.96 -25.68 11.84
C PRO A 326 -35.50 -24.72 10.75
N MET A 327 -34.23 -24.34 10.78
CA MET A 327 -33.67 -23.35 9.86
C MET A 327 -32.75 -24.03 8.84
N ILE A 328 -32.86 -23.65 7.57
CA ILE A 328 -32.00 -24.10 6.48
C ILE A 328 -31.21 -22.93 5.89
N LEU A 329 -30.08 -23.24 5.26
CA LEU A 329 -29.33 -22.27 4.45
C LEU A 329 -29.81 -22.37 3.00
N LYS A 330 -30.15 -21.23 2.40
CA LYS A 330 -30.65 -21.15 1.03
C LYS A 330 -30.11 -19.92 0.31
N TRP A 331 -29.68 -20.10 -0.93
CA TRP A 331 -29.29 -18.98 -1.79
C TRP A 331 -30.52 -18.21 -2.27
N ARG A 332 -30.46 -16.89 -2.16
CA ARG A 332 -31.47 -15.95 -2.64
C ARG A 332 -30.83 -14.91 -3.55
N ILE A 333 -31.48 -14.65 -4.68
CA ILE A 333 -31.02 -13.61 -5.59
C ILE A 333 -31.26 -12.24 -4.92
N LEU A 334 -30.22 -11.41 -4.91
CA LEU A 334 -30.29 -10.02 -4.47
C LEU A 334 -30.68 -9.13 -5.63
N SER A 335 -30.03 -9.30 -6.78
CA SER A 335 -30.27 -8.51 -7.98
C SER A 335 -29.80 -9.25 -9.23
N ALA A 336 -30.30 -8.81 -10.38
CA ALA A 336 -29.84 -9.25 -11.69
C ALA A 336 -29.86 -8.07 -12.65
N THR A 337 -28.91 -8.02 -13.57
CA THR A 337 -28.92 -7.04 -14.65
C THR A 337 -29.95 -7.40 -15.71
N ASN A 338 -30.24 -6.42 -16.56
CA ASN A 338 -30.79 -6.70 -17.88
C ASN A 338 -29.71 -7.29 -18.78
N ASP A 339 -30.08 -7.56 -20.04
CA ASP A 339 -29.10 -7.96 -21.05
C ASP A 339 -28.04 -6.87 -21.20
N LEU A 340 -26.79 -7.25 -20.97
CA LEU A 340 -25.63 -6.41 -21.18
C LEU A 340 -24.91 -6.84 -22.46
N ASP A 341 -24.04 -5.97 -22.97
CA ASP A 341 -22.99 -6.40 -23.89
C ASP A 341 -22.08 -7.44 -23.21
N ARG A 342 -21.31 -8.20 -24.02
CA ARG A 342 -20.49 -9.29 -23.49
C ARG A 342 -19.42 -8.78 -22.55
N VAL A 343 -19.52 -9.17 -21.28
CA VAL A 343 -18.53 -8.89 -20.24
C VAL A 343 -17.23 -9.64 -20.54
N SER A 344 -16.11 -8.92 -20.56
CA SER A 344 -14.77 -9.45 -20.81
C SER A 344 -13.94 -9.61 -19.54
N ALA A 345 -14.15 -8.77 -18.52
CA ALA A 345 -13.47 -8.86 -17.24
C ALA A 345 -14.30 -8.23 -16.11
N VAL A 346 -14.06 -8.71 -14.87
CA VAL A 346 -14.71 -8.23 -13.65
C VAL A 346 -13.64 -7.86 -12.62
N ALA A 347 -13.77 -6.69 -11.98
CA ALA A 347 -12.93 -6.30 -10.85
C ALA A 347 -13.79 -5.93 -9.64
N LEU A 348 -13.51 -6.57 -8.49
CA LEU A 348 -14.25 -6.37 -7.25
C LEU A 348 -13.55 -5.39 -6.30
N PRO A 349 -14.31 -4.62 -5.51
CA PRO A 349 -13.73 -3.73 -4.51
C PRO A 349 -13.08 -4.52 -3.38
N LYS A 350 -11.93 -4.03 -2.90
CA LYS A 350 -11.18 -4.62 -1.77
C LYS A 350 -11.42 -3.91 -0.44
N LEU A 351 -11.98 -2.70 -0.47
CA LEU A 351 -12.25 -1.90 0.72
C LEU A 351 -13.35 -2.58 1.57
N PRO A 352 -13.10 -2.91 2.85
CA PRO A 352 -13.98 -3.73 3.67
C PRO A 352 -15.09 -2.89 4.32
N ILE A 353 -15.96 -2.32 3.48
CA ILE A 353 -17.10 -1.53 3.94
C ILE A 353 -18.13 -2.43 4.61
N SER A 354 -18.59 -2.00 5.78
CA SER A 354 -19.77 -2.56 6.44
C SER A 354 -21.02 -2.29 5.58
N LEU A 355 -21.70 -3.34 5.12
CA LEU A 355 -22.86 -3.25 4.24
C LEU A 355 -24.18 -3.22 5.02
N THR A 356 -24.20 -2.58 6.19
CA THR A 356 -25.44 -2.39 6.95
C THR A 356 -26.34 -1.38 6.24
N ASN A 357 -27.65 -1.44 6.50
CA ASN A 357 -28.59 -0.48 5.92
C ASN A 357 -28.26 0.97 6.32
N THR A 358 -27.71 1.17 7.52
CA THR A 358 -27.30 2.49 8.01
C THR A 358 -26.06 3.00 7.28
N ASP A 359 -25.03 2.16 7.11
CA ASP A 359 -23.84 2.50 6.31
C ASP A 359 -24.20 2.84 4.86
N LEU A 360 -25.05 2.02 4.22
CA LEU A 360 -25.50 2.26 2.84
C LEU A 360 -26.30 3.57 2.71
N LYS A 361 -27.13 3.88 3.71
CA LYS A 361 -27.86 5.15 3.75
C LYS A 361 -26.91 6.34 3.87
N VAL A 362 -25.99 6.31 4.83
CA VAL A 362 -25.03 7.40 5.04
C VAL A 362 -24.14 7.57 3.81
N ALA A 363 -23.65 6.48 3.22
CA ALA A 363 -22.86 6.54 1.99
C ALA A 363 -23.60 7.21 0.83
N ASN A 364 -24.90 6.93 0.67
CA ASN A 364 -25.74 7.57 -0.35
C ASN A 364 -26.01 9.05 -0.05
N ASP A 365 -26.19 9.40 1.22
CA ASP A 365 -26.45 10.78 1.67
C ASP A 365 -25.19 11.65 1.51
N THR A 366 -24.01 11.11 1.84
CA THR A 366 -22.72 11.82 1.69
C THR A 366 -22.10 11.69 0.32
N LYS A 367 -22.62 10.81 -0.55
CA LYS A 367 -22.05 10.44 -1.86
C LYS A 367 -20.64 9.83 -1.73
N PHE A 368 -20.43 9.01 -0.70
CA PHE A 368 -19.21 8.23 -0.53
C PHE A 368 -19.39 6.84 -1.16
N PHE A 369 -18.87 6.66 -2.38
CA PHE A 369 -18.98 5.41 -3.14
C PHE A 369 -17.76 4.48 -3.21
N PRO A 370 -16.54 4.81 -2.69
CA PRO A 370 -15.45 3.83 -2.60
C PRO A 370 -15.96 2.54 -1.95
N GLY A 371 -15.52 1.37 -2.41
CA GLY A 371 -15.93 0.07 -1.84
C GLY A 371 -17.37 -0.40 -2.15
N LEU A 372 -18.24 0.45 -2.72
CA LEU A 372 -19.62 0.11 -3.10
C LEU A 372 -19.77 -0.28 -4.57
N GLY A 373 -18.87 0.16 -5.45
CA GLY A 373 -18.88 -0.18 -6.87
C GLY A 373 -17.96 -1.36 -7.21
N LEU A 374 -18.39 -2.23 -8.13
CA LEU A 374 -17.53 -3.17 -8.85
C LEU A 374 -17.44 -2.76 -10.33
N ALA A 375 -16.34 -3.12 -11.00
CA ALA A 375 -16.13 -2.77 -12.40
C ALA A 375 -16.40 -3.97 -13.33
N LEU A 376 -17.12 -3.72 -14.43
CA LEU A 376 -17.35 -4.63 -15.54
C LEU A 376 -16.72 -4.04 -16.79
N ALA A 377 -15.83 -4.77 -17.46
CA ALA A 377 -15.36 -4.41 -18.80
C ALA A 377 -16.13 -5.19 -19.85
N PHE A 378 -16.27 -4.60 -21.03
CA PHE A 378 -17.04 -5.15 -22.13
C PHE A 378 -16.19 -5.29 -23.39
N HIS A 379 -16.59 -6.18 -24.30
CA HIS A 379 -15.90 -6.41 -25.57
C HIS A 379 -15.93 -5.20 -26.53
N ASP A 380 -16.80 -4.22 -26.28
CA ASP A 380 -16.82 -2.95 -27.02
C ASP A 380 -15.74 -1.95 -26.52
N GLY A 381 -15.00 -2.30 -25.47
CA GLY A 381 -13.96 -1.49 -24.86
C GLY A 381 -14.46 -0.54 -23.76
N SER A 382 -15.75 -0.55 -23.43
CA SER A 382 -16.31 0.21 -22.32
C SER A 382 -16.04 -0.45 -20.96
N VAL A 383 -16.04 0.36 -19.91
CA VAL A 383 -15.95 -0.08 -18.51
C VAL A 383 -17.09 0.56 -17.73
N HIS A 384 -17.92 -0.25 -17.09
CA HIS A 384 -19.02 0.21 -16.23
C HIS A 384 -18.69 -0.06 -14.77
N ILE A 385 -18.87 0.94 -13.91
CA ILE A 385 -18.96 0.74 -12.47
C ILE A 385 -20.42 0.53 -12.12
N VAL A 386 -20.73 -0.60 -11.49
CA VAL A 386 -22.07 -0.95 -11.02
C VAL A 386 -22.07 -1.14 -9.51
N HIS A 387 -23.17 -0.80 -8.84
CA HIS A 387 -23.29 -0.97 -7.40
C HIS A 387 -23.26 -2.47 -7.04
N ARG A 388 -22.40 -2.86 -6.10
CA ARG A 388 -22.02 -4.27 -5.87
C ARG A 388 -23.15 -5.20 -5.42
N LEU A 389 -24.23 -4.64 -4.87
CA LEU A 389 -25.40 -5.43 -4.42
C LEU A 389 -26.60 -5.27 -5.35
N SER A 390 -26.92 -4.05 -5.79
CA SER A 390 -28.11 -3.77 -6.62
C SER A 390 -27.84 -3.90 -8.11
N LEU A 391 -26.56 -3.96 -8.51
CA LEU A 391 -26.08 -3.97 -9.90
C LEU A 391 -26.56 -2.78 -10.74
N GLN A 392 -26.99 -1.70 -10.10
CA GLN A 392 -27.33 -0.45 -10.79
C GLN A 392 -26.06 0.24 -11.29
N MET A 393 -26.08 0.72 -12.52
CA MET A 393 -24.98 1.49 -13.10
C MET A 393 -24.74 2.77 -12.30
N MET A 394 -23.48 3.02 -11.97
CA MET A 394 -23.02 4.21 -11.25
C MET A 394 -22.17 5.11 -12.15
N ALA A 395 -21.32 4.52 -12.99
CA ALA A 395 -20.43 5.25 -13.89
C ALA A 395 -20.08 4.44 -15.12
N VAL A 396 -19.72 5.13 -16.21
CA VAL A 396 -19.27 4.52 -17.46
C VAL A 396 -18.03 5.24 -17.96
N PHE A 397 -17.07 4.46 -18.45
CA PHE A 397 -15.90 4.92 -19.17
C PHE A 397 -15.89 4.30 -20.56
N TYR A 398 -15.67 5.13 -21.56
CA TYR A 398 -15.56 4.74 -22.96
C TYR A 398 -14.09 4.82 -23.38
N GLY A 399 -13.51 3.71 -23.81
CA GLY A 399 -12.13 3.66 -24.28
C GLY A 399 -11.89 4.58 -25.49
N SER A 400 -10.63 5.00 -25.70
CA SER A 400 -10.27 5.91 -26.81
C SER A 400 -10.67 5.44 -28.22
N SER A 401 -10.93 4.14 -28.43
CA SER A 401 -11.47 3.57 -29.69
C SER A 401 -12.96 3.82 -29.90
N SER A 402 -13.69 4.23 -28.86
CA SER A 402 -15.16 4.41 -28.87
C SER A 402 -15.60 5.89 -28.94
N GLN A 403 -14.67 6.84 -28.81
CA GLN A 403 -14.94 8.25 -29.14
C GLN A 403 -14.96 8.41 -30.66
N ARG A 404 -16.14 8.25 -31.26
CA ARG A 404 -16.37 8.76 -32.63
C ARG A 404 -16.15 10.28 -32.59
N PRO A 405 -15.33 10.87 -33.48
CA PRO A 405 -15.37 12.30 -33.69
C PRO A 405 -16.80 12.67 -34.09
N VAL A 406 -17.41 13.62 -33.39
CA VAL A 406 -18.79 14.06 -33.65
C VAL A 406 -18.92 14.74 -35.03
N ASP A 407 -17.81 15.00 -35.73
CA ASP A 407 -17.76 15.77 -36.99
C ASP A 407 -17.59 14.96 -38.30
N GLU A 408 -17.55 13.62 -38.30
CA GLU A 408 -17.60 12.86 -39.57
C GLU A 408 -18.98 12.23 -39.80
N GLN A 409 -19.98 13.10 -40.04
CA GLN A 409 -21.10 12.68 -40.87
C GLN A 409 -20.66 12.69 -42.33
N THR A 410 -20.98 11.59 -43.03
CA THR A 410 -20.80 11.34 -44.47
C THR A 410 -19.41 10.90 -44.93
N ILE A 411 -19.17 9.58 -44.90
CA ILE A 411 -18.82 8.75 -46.08
C ILE A 411 -19.01 7.28 -45.67
N LYS A 412 -19.98 6.60 -46.32
CA LYS A 412 -20.16 5.15 -46.21
C LYS A 412 -19.01 4.44 -46.93
N ARG A 413 -17.94 4.11 -46.20
CA ARG A 413 -17.04 2.99 -46.54
C ARG A 413 -17.03 2.02 -45.38
N GLN A 414 -17.70 0.87 -45.55
CA GLN A 414 -17.54 -0.31 -44.71
C GLN A 414 -16.08 -0.76 -44.79
N ARG A 415 -15.23 -0.24 -43.89
CA ARG A 415 -14.05 -0.98 -43.46
C ARG A 415 -14.56 -2.05 -42.50
N THR A 416 -14.30 -3.32 -42.78
CA THR A 416 -14.38 -4.41 -41.82
C THR A 416 -13.70 -3.96 -40.52
N ALA A 417 -14.49 -3.74 -39.47
CA ALA A 417 -13.98 -3.32 -38.17
C ALA A 417 -12.98 -4.39 -37.70
N GLY A 418 -11.72 -4.00 -37.52
CA GLY A 418 -10.74 -4.87 -36.86
C GLY A 418 -11.23 -5.25 -35.45
N PRO A 419 -10.66 -6.29 -34.82
CA PRO A 419 -11.05 -6.69 -33.48
C PRO A 419 -10.96 -5.49 -32.51
N LEU A 420 -12.06 -5.21 -31.83
CA LEU A 420 -12.17 -4.10 -30.87
C LEU A 420 -11.24 -4.35 -29.68
N VAL A 421 -10.42 -3.35 -29.34
CA VAL A 421 -9.54 -3.37 -28.16
C VAL A 421 -10.40 -3.27 -26.91
N HIS A 422 -10.27 -4.24 -26.02
CA HIS A 422 -10.99 -4.30 -24.75
C HIS A 422 -10.10 -4.84 -23.63
N PHE A 423 -10.48 -4.56 -22.39
CA PHE A 423 -9.78 -5.08 -21.21
C PHE A 423 -10.06 -6.57 -21.03
N LYS A 424 -9.00 -7.35 -20.90
CA LYS A 424 -9.05 -8.80 -20.61
C LYS A 424 -8.83 -9.13 -19.14
N ALA A 425 -8.12 -8.25 -18.42
CA ALA A 425 -7.90 -8.38 -16.99
C ALA A 425 -8.00 -7.00 -16.33
N MET A 426 -8.60 -6.94 -15.14
CA MET A 426 -8.75 -5.70 -14.39
C MET A 426 -8.66 -5.93 -12.88
N GLN A 427 -8.13 -4.95 -12.16
CA GLN A 427 -8.04 -4.95 -10.70
C GLN A 427 -8.31 -3.56 -10.13
N LEU A 428 -9.21 -3.48 -9.15
CA LEU A 428 -9.40 -2.27 -8.35
C LEU A 428 -8.28 -2.14 -7.31
N SER A 429 -7.92 -0.88 -7.04
CA SER A 429 -7.04 -0.51 -5.95
C SER A 429 -7.68 -0.80 -4.59
N TRP A 430 -6.87 -0.80 -3.52
CA TRP A 430 -7.36 -1.17 -2.18
C TRP A 430 -8.35 -0.16 -1.60
N THR A 431 -8.26 1.13 -1.98
CA THR A 431 -9.27 2.13 -1.61
C THR A 431 -10.37 2.30 -2.67
N SER A 432 -10.32 1.56 -3.78
CA SER A 432 -11.26 1.63 -4.91
C SER A 432 -11.32 2.98 -5.63
N LEU A 433 -10.25 3.78 -5.53
CA LEU A 433 -10.11 5.08 -6.20
C LEU A 433 -9.34 5.01 -7.53
N ALA A 434 -8.83 3.83 -7.88
CA ALA A 434 -8.16 3.57 -9.14
C ALA A 434 -8.46 2.16 -9.66
N LEU A 435 -8.34 1.98 -10.97
CA LEU A 435 -8.54 0.71 -11.67
C LEU A 435 -7.38 0.50 -12.64
N ALA A 436 -6.68 -0.61 -12.50
CA ALA A 436 -5.69 -1.07 -13.45
C ALA A 436 -6.36 -2.04 -14.41
N GLY A 437 -6.24 -1.78 -15.72
CA GLY A 437 -6.78 -2.64 -16.77
C GLY A 437 -5.70 -3.00 -17.78
N ILE A 438 -5.68 -4.27 -18.20
CA ILE A 438 -4.78 -4.75 -19.24
C ILE A 438 -5.61 -5.19 -20.43
N ASP A 439 -5.31 -4.60 -21.57
CA ASP A 439 -6.07 -4.82 -22.79
C ASP A 439 -5.61 -6.05 -23.58
N SER A 440 -6.33 -6.33 -24.65
CA SER A 440 -6.04 -7.40 -25.61
C SER A 440 -4.70 -7.26 -26.35
N HIS A 441 -3.93 -6.19 -26.12
CA HIS A 441 -2.57 -5.99 -26.64
C HIS A 441 -1.50 -6.02 -25.53
N GLY A 442 -1.87 -6.29 -24.27
CA GLY A 442 -0.93 -6.33 -23.15
C GLY A 442 -0.53 -4.94 -22.66
N LYS A 443 -1.29 -3.89 -23.02
CA LYS A 443 -1.07 -2.50 -22.61
C LYS A 443 -1.78 -2.25 -21.28
N LEU A 444 -1.06 -1.61 -20.35
CA LEU A 444 -1.57 -1.31 -19.01
C LEU A 444 -2.17 0.11 -18.97
N SER A 445 -3.47 0.19 -18.71
CA SER A 445 -4.19 1.45 -18.50
C SER A 445 -4.51 1.65 -17.03
N MET A 446 -4.23 2.85 -16.51
CA MET A 446 -4.60 3.26 -15.15
C MET A 446 -5.74 4.27 -15.22
N LEU A 447 -6.92 3.91 -14.69
CA LEU A 447 -8.08 4.79 -14.61
C LEU A 447 -8.22 5.35 -13.18
N ARG A 448 -8.52 6.65 -13.08
CA ARG A 448 -8.97 7.28 -11.82
C ARG A 448 -10.47 7.02 -11.68
N ILE A 449 -10.90 6.71 -10.46
CA ILE A 449 -12.31 6.56 -10.10
C ILE A 449 -12.64 7.60 -9.04
N SER A 450 -13.54 8.53 -9.34
CA SER A 450 -13.94 9.58 -8.40
C SER A 450 -14.59 8.97 -7.14
N PRO A 451 -14.20 9.38 -5.92
CA PRO A 451 -14.87 8.94 -4.69
C PRO A 451 -16.38 9.26 -4.69
N SER A 452 -16.78 10.32 -5.39
CA SER A 452 -18.17 10.76 -5.50
C SER A 452 -18.89 10.24 -6.74
N MET A 453 -18.25 9.39 -7.55
CA MET A 453 -18.81 8.88 -8.82
C MET A 453 -19.36 9.98 -9.73
N GLY A 454 -18.67 11.12 -9.79
CA GLY A 454 -19.03 12.24 -10.67
C GLY A 454 -20.05 13.22 -10.07
N HIS A 455 -20.61 12.94 -8.89
CA HIS A 455 -21.43 13.91 -8.16
C HIS A 455 -20.59 15.13 -7.76
N VAL A 456 -21.13 16.32 -8.00
CA VAL A 456 -20.51 17.58 -7.57
C VAL A 456 -20.64 17.69 -6.06
N LEU A 457 -19.50 17.77 -5.38
CA LEU A 457 -19.43 17.95 -3.94
C LEU A 457 -18.88 19.33 -3.62
N ASP A 458 -19.29 19.88 -2.47
CA ASP A 458 -18.56 20.99 -1.90
C ASP A 458 -17.12 20.54 -1.50
N MET A 459 -16.26 21.53 -1.29
CA MET A 459 -14.87 21.30 -0.94
C MET A 459 -14.73 20.55 0.40
N ASN A 460 -15.61 20.83 1.36
CA ASN A 460 -15.52 20.25 2.70
C ASN A 460 -15.84 18.75 2.72
N MET A 461 -16.86 18.33 1.97
CA MET A 461 -17.24 16.94 1.80
C MET A 461 -16.18 16.17 1.02
N SER A 462 -15.64 16.78 -0.04
CA SER A 462 -14.51 16.22 -0.80
C SER A 462 -13.30 15.96 0.10
N LEU A 463 -12.92 16.95 0.92
CA LEU A 463 -11.85 16.81 1.90
C LEU A 463 -12.15 15.71 2.93
N ARG A 464 -13.40 15.62 3.42
CA ARG A 464 -13.82 14.60 4.38
C ARG A 464 -13.68 13.18 3.81
N HIS A 465 -14.06 12.95 2.57
CA HIS A 465 -13.92 11.64 1.92
C HIS A 465 -12.46 11.20 1.80
N LEU A 466 -11.59 12.12 1.34
CA LEU A 466 -10.15 11.83 1.21
C LEU A 466 -9.50 11.64 2.58
N LEU A 467 -9.86 12.46 3.57
CA LEU A 467 -9.37 12.35 4.94
C LEU A 467 -9.74 10.99 5.55
N PHE A 468 -10.98 10.55 5.40
CA PHE A 468 -11.44 9.26 5.95
C PHE A 468 -10.66 8.06 5.36
N LEU A 469 -10.32 8.11 4.08
CA LEU A 469 -9.49 7.07 3.44
C LEU A 469 -8.02 7.17 3.87
N LEU A 470 -7.47 8.38 4.04
CA LEU A 470 -6.11 8.58 4.57
C LEU A 470 -5.98 8.03 5.99
N GLU A 471 -6.97 8.28 6.85
CA GLU A 471 -7.05 7.70 8.20
C GLU A 471 -7.05 6.17 8.15
N TYR A 472 -7.84 5.58 7.24
CA TYR A 472 -7.88 4.13 7.04
C TYR A 472 -6.51 3.57 6.63
N CYS A 473 -5.84 4.18 5.65
CA CYS A 473 -4.48 3.80 5.24
C CYS A 473 -3.46 3.99 6.38
N MET A 474 -3.63 5.01 7.23
CA MET A 474 -2.74 5.27 8.35
C MET A 474 -2.82 4.17 9.40
N VAL A 475 -4.05 3.71 9.72
CA VAL A 475 -4.30 2.63 10.69
C VAL A 475 -3.87 1.27 10.13
N THR A 476 -4.26 0.95 8.90
CA THR A 476 -3.96 -0.35 8.26
C THR A 476 -2.50 -0.49 7.85
N GLY A 477 -1.83 0.61 7.52
CA GLY A 477 -0.51 0.60 6.88
C GLY A 477 -0.54 0.30 5.38
N TYR A 478 -1.73 0.29 4.76
CA TYR A 478 -1.86 0.20 3.31
C TYR A 478 -1.33 1.47 2.65
N ASP A 479 -0.82 1.32 1.43
CA ASP A 479 -0.33 2.45 0.67
C ASP A 479 -1.50 3.35 0.22
N TRP A 480 -1.26 4.67 0.17
CA TRP A 480 -2.26 5.71 -0.07
C TRP A 480 -2.12 6.39 -1.45
N TRP A 481 -1.29 5.83 -2.35
CA TRP A 481 -1.01 6.41 -3.67
C TRP A 481 -2.26 6.70 -4.50
N ASP A 482 -3.25 5.81 -4.51
CA ASP A 482 -4.49 5.98 -5.27
C ASP A 482 -5.36 7.14 -4.75
N ILE A 483 -5.29 7.46 -3.45
CA ILE A 483 -5.92 8.65 -2.88
C ILE A 483 -5.27 9.92 -3.43
N LEU A 484 -3.94 9.93 -3.61
CA LEU A 484 -3.19 11.08 -4.11
C LEU A 484 -3.58 11.48 -5.54
N LEU A 485 -4.18 10.57 -6.33
CA LEU A 485 -4.71 10.87 -7.67
C LEU A 485 -5.84 11.90 -7.64
N HIS A 486 -6.52 12.04 -6.49
CA HIS A 486 -7.69 12.90 -6.32
C HIS A 486 -7.41 14.18 -5.52
N VAL A 487 -6.25 14.27 -4.87
CA VAL A 487 -5.85 15.44 -4.08
C VAL A 487 -5.40 16.56 -5.01
N GLN A 488 -6.19 17.64 -5.10
CA GLN A 488 -5.80 18.82 -5.89
C GLN A 488 -4.80 19.71 -5.12
N PRO A 489 -3.94 20.51 -5.78
CA PRO A 489 -2.96 21.35 -5.10
C PRO A 489 -3.54 22.28 -4.03
N ASN A 490 -4.74 22.83 -4.28
CA ASN A 490 -5.47 23.69 -3.33
C ASN A 490 -6.06 22.94 -2.11
N MET A 491 -6.14 21.61 -2.14
CA MET A 491 -6.59 20.77 -1.01
C MET A 491 -5.46 20.45 -0.02
N VAL A 492 -4.20 20.54 -0.47
CA VAL A 492 -3.04 19.99 0.24
C VAL A 492 -2.91 20.53 1.65
N GLN A 493 -2.95 21.86 1.82
CA GLN A 493 -2.80 22.48 3.14
C GLN A 493 -3.89 22.03 4.11
N ASN A 494 -5.16 22.07 3.67
CA ASN A 494 -6.30 21.67 4.49
C ASN A 494 -6.26 20.20 4.89
N LEU A 495 -5.82 19.30 4.00
CA LEU A 495 -5.68 17.88 4.32
C LEU A 495 -4.56 17.64 5.32
N VAL A 496 -3.42 18.33 5.18
CA VAL A 496 -2.28 18.21 6.09
C VAL A 496 -2.65 18.66 7.51
N GLU A 497 -3.41 19.76 7.63
CA GLU A 497 -3.89 20.30 8.91
C GLU A 497 -4.95 19.39 9.53
N LYS A 498 -6.03 19.07 8.81
CA LYS A 498 -7.11 18.21 9.32
C LYS A 498 -6.60 16.81 9.70
N LEU A 499 -5.74 16.20 8.89
CA LEU A 499 -5.12 14.91 9.22
C LEU A 499 -4.31 14.99 10.53
N HIS A 500 -3.67 16.12 10.79
CA HIS A 500 -2.96 16.34 12.06
C HIS A 500 -3.90 16.43 13.24
N GLU A 501 -4.98 17.21 13.11
CA GLU A 501 -5.97 17.36 14.16
C GLU A 501 -6.61 16.03 14.52
N GLU A 502 -7.01 15.23 13.53
CA GLU A 502 -7.61 13.91 13.78
C GLU A 502 -6.63 12.96 14.48
N TYR A 503 -5.35 13.01 14.10
CA TYR A 503 -4.30 12.27 14.80
C TYR A 503 -4.13 12.74 16.25
N MET A 504 -4.13 14.05 16.50
CA MET A 504 -3.95 14.61 17.85
C MET A 504 -5.14 14.35 18.78
N ARG A 505 -6.32 14.06 18.23
CA ARG A 505 -7.48 13.61 19.01
C ARG A 505 -7.38 12.16 19.49
N GLN A 506 -6.46 11.37 18.96
CA GLN A 506 -6.29 9.97 19.39
C GLN A 506 -5.59 9.88 20.76
N ASN A 507 -5.72 8.74 21.43
CA ASN A 507 -4.97 8.49 22.66
C ASN A 507 -3.45 8.41 22.41
N ALA A 508 -2.66 8.69 23.45
CA ALA A 508 -1.20 8.76 23.37
C ALA A 508 -0.54 7.47 22.82
N ALA A 509 -1.07 6.29 23.17
CA ALA A 509 -0.54 5.02 22.70
C ALA A 509 -0.70 4.87 21.18
N LEU A 510 -1.87 5.23 20.63
CA LEU A 510 -2.12 5.18 19.20
C LEU A 510 -1.33 6.25 18.45
N GLN A 511 -1.23 7.46 19.01
CA GLN A 511 -0.37 8.51 18.47
C GLN A 511 1.08 8.02 18.33
N GLN A 512 1.64 7.41 19.37
CA GLN A 512 3.01 6.88 19.33
C GLN A 512 3.21 5.88 18.18
N VAL A 513 2.27 4.94 17.99
CA VAL A 513 2.33 3.93 16.91
C VAL A 513 2.21 4.56 15.52
N LEU A 514 1.42 5.62 15.35
CA LEU A 514 1.15 6.25 14.05
C LEU A 514 2.07 7.44 13.73
N SER A 515 2.88 7.90 14.69
CA SER A 515 3.70 9.11 14.62
C SER A 515 4.54 9.25 13.34
N THR A 516 5.22 8.20 12.91
CA THR A 516 6.03 8.22 11.69
C THR A 516 5.18 8.16 10.42
N ARG A 517 4.04 7.45 10.46
CA ARG A 517 3.12 7.32 9.31
C ARG A 517 2.46 8.66 8.98
N ILE A 518 2.01 9.42 9.99
CA ILE A 518 1.41 10.72 9.73
C ILE A 518 2.42 11.69 9.10
N VAL A 519 3.66 11.72 9.58
CA VAL A 519 4.70 12.59 8.99
C VAL A 519 4.98 12.19 7.54
N ALA A 520 5.03 10.88 7.23
CA ALA A 520 5.21 10.39 5.87
C ALA A 520 4.02 10.71 4.94
N MET A 521 2.79 10.65 5.45
CA MET A 521 1.59 11.05 4.70
C MET A 521 1.58 12.54 4.41
N LYS A 522 1.90 13.38 5.41
CA LYS A 522 2.04 14.84 5.21
C LYS A 522 3.10 15.18 4.18
N ALA A 523 4.25 14.50 4.21
CA ALA A 523 5.28 14.63 3.19
C ALA A 523 4.76 14.27 1.78
N SER A 524 3.94 13.22 1.67
CA SER A 524 3.36 12.80 0.39
C SER A 524 2.33 13.80 -0.14
N LEU A 525 1.49 14.35 0.74
CA LEU A 525 0.52 15.40 0.38
C LEU A 525 1.22 16.69 -0.07
N CYS A 526 2.24 17.14 0.68
CA CYS A 526 2.97 18.37 0.38
C CYS A 526 3.72 18.34 -0.95
N LYS A 527 4.01 17.14 -1.50
CA LYS A 527 4.60 16.98 -2.85
C LYS A 527 3.64 17.39 -3.96
N LEU A 528 2.34 17.46 -3.72
CA LEU A 528 1.32 17.71 -4.73
C LEU A 528 1.06 19.21 -4.96
N SER A 529 1.66 20.11 -4.17
CA SER A 529 1.55 21.55 -4.36
C SER A 529 2.93 22.23 -4.34
N SER A 530 3.15 23.12 -5.30
CA SER A 530 4.35 23.96 -5.38
C SER A 530 4.52 24.86 -4.14
N SER A 531 3.42 25.30 -3.53
CA SER A 531 3.46 26.16 -2.33
C SER A 531 3.92 25.44 -1.06
N THR A 532 3.82 24.11 -1.03
CA THR A 532 4.15 23.30 0.16
C THR A 532 5.36 22.42 -0.03
N ILE A 533 5.98 22.44 -1.20
CA ILE A 533 7.06 21.52 -1.58
C ILE A 533 8.27 21.57 -0.64
N ALA A 534 8.61 22.76 -0.11
CA ALA A 534 9.71 22.92 0.84
C ALA A 534 9.46 22.16 2.14
N ARG A 535 8.18 22.05 2.57
CA ARG A 535 7.78 21.29 3.77
C ARG A 535 8.06 19.79 3.62
N VAL A 536 8.20 19.27 2.40
CA VAL A 536 8.58 17.87 2.15
C VAL A 536 9.95 17.58 2.73
N CYS A 537 10.90 18.51 2.53
CA CYS A 537 12.23 18.44 3.11
C CYS A 537 12.17 18.43 4.65
N ASP A 538 11.33 19.29 5.22
CA ASP A 538 11.16 19.38 6.67
C ASP A 538 10.59 18.09 7.26
N TYR A 539 9.54 17.52 6.66
CA TYR A 539 8.98 16.27 7.13
C TYR A 539 9.95 15.10 7.01
N HIS A 540 10.79 15.09 5.97
CA HIS A 540 11.83 14.07 5.87
C HIS A 540 12.93 14.24 6.92
N ALA A 541 13.40 15.46 7.15
CA ALA A 541 14.32 15.74 8.25
C ALA A 541 13.70 15.37 9.60
N LYS A 542 12.39 15.56 9.78
CA LYS A 542 11.67 15.20 11.01
C LYS A 542 11.62 13.69 11.21
N LEU A 543 11.35 12.93 10.15
CA LEU A 543 11.46 11.46 10.17
C LEU A 543 12.87 11.00 10.56
N PHE A 544 13.89 11.65 10.01
CA PHE A 544 15.29 11.34 10.31
C PHE A 544 15.67 11.68 11.75
N LEU A 545 15.24 12.84 12.25
CA LEU A 545 15.41 13.26 13.64
C LEU A 545 14.76 12.27 14.62
N ILE A 546 13.50 11.88 14.37
CA ILE A 546 12.79 10.88 15.18
C ILE A 546 13.58 9.56 15.19
N ALA A 547 14.05 9.12 14.02
CA ALA A 547 14.87 7.92 13.90
C ALA A 547 16.17 7.98 14.71
N ILE A 548 16.91 9.10 14.62
CA ILE A 548 18.14 9.33 15.39
C ILE A 548 17.84 9.35 16.88
N SER A 549 16.82 10.10 17.31
CA SER A 549 16.39 10.18 18.71
C SER A 549 16.07 8.81 19.29
N CYS A 550 15.22 8.03 18.59
CA CYS A 550 14.91 6.66 19.00
C CYS A 550 16.14 5.74 19.04
N THR A 551 17.15 5.98 18.21
CA THR A 551 18.37 5.18 18.16
C THR A 551 19.29 5.53 19.32
N LEU A 552 19.64 6.82 19.46
CA LEU A 552 20.55 7.29 20.51
C LEU A 552 19.98 7.07 21.91
N LYS A 553 18.69 7.35 22.13
CA LYS A 553 18.04 7.08 23.42
C LYS A 553 17.97 5.58 23.75
N SER A 554 17.85 4.70 22.74
CA SER A 554 17.84 3.25 22.97
C SER A 554 19.19 2.67 23.39
N LEU A 555 20.28 3.43 23.25
CA LEU A 555 21.59 3.03 23.75
C LEU A 555 21.73 3.24 25.26
N LEU A 556 20.93 4.14 25.85
CA LEU A 556 20.98 4.45 27.28
C LEU A 556 20.52 3.25 28.11
N ARG A 557 21.22 2.96 29.21
CA ARG A 557 20.98 1.75 30.04
C ARG A 557 20.68 2.13 31.48
N PRO A 558 19.67 1.53 32.13
CA PRO A 558 19.45 1.76 33.55
C PRO A 558 20.60 1.18 34.37
N HIS A 559 20.98 1.89 35.45
CA HIS A 559 22.07 1.48 36.33
C HIS A 559 21.75 0.20 37.13
N PHE A 560 20.47 -0.04 37.43
CA PHE A 560 19.97 -1.27 38.05
C PHE A 560 18.92 -1.93 37.15
N LEU A 561 19.03 -3.25 36.93
CA LEU A 561 18.12 -4.01 36.07
C LEU A 561 16.69 -4.15 36.63
N ASN A 562 16.46 -3.85 37.92
CA ASN A 562 15.22 -4.20 38.65
C ASN A 562 14.44 -3.01 39.30
N THR A 563 14.67 -1.74 38.94
CA THR A 563 13.82 -0.59 39.40
C THR A 563 13.87 0.63 38.44
N PRO A 564 12.82 1.50 38.31
CA PRO A 564 11.37 1.30 38.13
C PRO A 564 10.88 1.69 36.70
N ASP A 565 9.55 1.64 36.46
CA ASP A 565 8.70 1.83 35.26
C ASP A 565 9.13 2.74 34.08
N LYS A 566 10.16 3.59 34.19
CA LYS A 566 10.55 4.58 33.15
C LYS A 566 11.98 4.35 32.66
N SER A 567 12.20 4.37 31.34
CA SER A 567 13.53 4.20 30.75
C SER A 567 14.42 5.44 30.98
N PRO A 568 15.77 5.33 30.90
CA PRO A 568 16.66 6.50 30.91
C PRO A 568 16.31 7.55 29.85
N GLY A 569 15.85 7.10 28.67
CA GLY A 569 15.37 7.99 27.61
C GLY A 569 14.10 8.77 28.00
N ASP A 570 13.19 8.15 28.75
CA ASP A 570 11.99 8.82 29.26
C ASP A 570 12.36 9.83 30.35
N ARG A 571 13.31 9.48 31.24
CA ARG A 571 13.84 10.41 32.25
C ARG A 571 14.50 11.63 31.62
N LEU A 572 15.32 11.43 30.59
CA LEU A 572 15.93 12.51 29.82
C LEU A 572 14.85 13.45 29.24
N THR A 573 13.83 12.88 28.60
CA THR A 573 12.71 13.63 28.02
C THR A 573 11.99 14.45 29.11
N GLU A 574 11.73 13.85 30.27
CA GLU A 574 11.11 14.52 31.41
C GLU A 574 11.98 15.66 31.98
N ILE A 575 13.29 15.47 32.06
CA ILE A 575 14.22 16.49 32.59
C ILE A 575 14.38 17.64 31.60
N CYS A 576 14.63 17.36 30.32
CA CYS A 576 14.79 18.39 29.29
C CYS A 576 13.51 19.20 29.05
N SER A 577 12.32 18.63 29.27
CA SER A 577 11.06 19.36 29.20
C SER A 577 10.81 20.25 30.42
N LYS A 578 11.20 19.81 31.62
CA LYS A 578 11.03 20.57 32.88
C LYS A 578 12.09 21.66 33.08
N ILE A 579 13.35 21.39 32.74
CA ILE A 579 14.46 22.30 32.99
C ILE A 579 14.63 23.26 31.81
N THR A 580 14.38 24.54 32.07
CA THR A 580 14.43 25.62 31.09
C THR A 580 15.75 26.38 31.06
N ASP A 581 16.77 25.90 31.80
CA ASP A 581 18.08 26.54 31.81
C ASP A 581 18.73 26.50 30.42
N ILE A 582 19.35 27.61 30.04
CA ILE A 582 20.02 27.79 28.75
C ILE A 582 21.46 27.26 28.79
N ASP A 583 21.98 26.98 29.98
CA ASP A 583 23.28 26.36 30.21
C ASP A 583 23.14 24.82 30.20
N ILE A 584 23.79 24.18 29.22
CA ILE A 584 23.72 22.74 29.02
C ILE A 584 24.26 21.96 30.23
N ASP A 585 25.30 22.48 30.90
CA ASP A 585 25.96 21.76 32.00
C ASP A 585 25.06 21.76 33.24
N LYS A 586 24.27 22.82 33.47
CA LYS A 586 23.25 22.85 34.53
C LYS A 586 22.11 21.88 34.29
N VAL A 587 21.69 21.67 33.03
CA VAL A 587 20.69 20.65 32.71
C VAL A 587 21.25 19.26 33.02
N MET A 588 22.51 19.01 32.67
CA MET A 588 23.18 17.72 32.84
C MET A 588 23.36 17.29 34.30
N ILE A 589 23.55 18.23 35.24
CA ILE A 589 23.69 17.92 36.68
C ILE A 589 22.46 17.18 37.24
N ASN A 590 21.31 17.30 36.59
CA ASN A 590 20.07 16.63 36.98
C ASN A 590 19.96 15.19 36.46
N LEU A 591 20.95 14.73 35.68
CA LEU A 591 20.99 13.39 35.08
C LEU A 591 22.02 12.49 35.78
N LYS A 592 21.70 11.20 35.85
CA LYS A 592 22.61 10.16 36.36
C LYS A 592 23.57 9.74 35.26
N THR A 593 24.81 10.22 35.32
CA THR A 593 25.82 9.99 34.27
C THR A 593 26.13 8.51 34.01
N GLU A 594 25.91 7.63 35.00
CA GLU A 594 26.11 6.19 34.87
C GLU A 594 25.19 5.55 33.83
N GLU A 595 24.03 6.14 33.56
CA GLU A 595 23.05 5.64 32.58
C GLU A 595 23.46 5.92 31.11
N PHE A 596 24.49 6.75 30.92
CA PHE A 596 24.94 7.25 29.62
C PHE A 596 26.29 6.66 29.19
N VAL A 597 26.89 5.78 30.01
CA VAL A 597 28.21 5.19 29.73
C VAL A 597 28.10 4.16 28.61
N LEU A 598 28.87 4.37 27.53
CA LEU A 598 28.89 3.54 26.33
C LEU A 598 30.32 3.23 25.85
N GLU A 599 30.45 2.16 25.05
CA GLU A 599 31.70 1.78 24.42
C GLU A 599 32.10 2.79 23.32
N MET A 600 33.39 3.15 23.27
CA MET A 600 33.94 4.11 22.30
C MET A 600 33.62 3.75 20.85
N ASN A 601 33.83 2.49 20.47
CA ASN A 601 33.62 2.02 19.10
C ASN A 601 32.16 2.17 18.66
N THR A 602 31.21 2.03 19.59
CA THR A 602 29.78 2.21 19.32
C THR A 602 29.48 3.67 18.97
N LEU A 603 29.93 4.62 19.81
CA LEU A 603 29.70 6.05 19.59
C LEU A 603 30.39 6.55 18.31
N GLN A 604 31.66 6.18 18.12
CA GLN A 604 32.40 6.57 16.92
C GLN A 604 31.75 6.05 15.63
N SER A 605 31.16 4.85 15.68
CA SER A 605 30.44 4.27 14.52
C SER A 605 29.12 4.99 14.17
N LEU A 606 28.60 5.82 15.08
CA LEU A 606 27.40 6.63 14.91
C LEU A 606 27.70 8.12 14.79
N GLN A 607 28.98 8.50 14.66
CA GLN A 607 29.42 9.89 14.59
C GLN A 607 28.72 10.67 13.47
N GLN A 608 28.42 10.04 12.35
CA GLN A 608 27.65 10.63 11.24
C GLN A 608 26.25 11.11 11.65
N LEU A 609 25.60 10.40 12.57
CA LEU A 609 24.28 10.78 13.08
C LEU A 609 24.41 11.92 14.10
N ILE A 610 25.43 11.85 14.95
CA ILE A 610 25.77 12.89 15.93
C ILE A 610 26.13 14.20 15.22
N GLN A 611 26.96 14.13 14.18
CA GLN A 611 27.35 15.25 13.33
C GLN A 611 26.13 15.88 12.68
N TRP A 612 25.23 15.07 12.10
CA TRP A 612 24.00 15.60 11.50
C TRP A 612 23.13 16.38 12.49
N VAL A 613 23.03 15.94 13.75
CA VAL A 613 22.30 16.69 14.79
C VAL A 613 22.92 18.07 15.01
N GLY A 614 24.24 18.15 15.16
CA GLY A 614 24.95 19.42 15.33
C GLY A 614 24.82 20.34 14.12
N ASP A 615 25.08 19.80 12.92
CA ASP A 615 24.99 20.52 11.65
C ASP A 615 23.60 21.08 11.39
N PHE A 616 22.57 20.27 11.67
CA PHE A 616 21.19 20.68 11.44
C PHE A 616 20.74 21.76 12.43
N VAL A 617 21.14 21.67 13.71
CA VAL A 617 20.88 22.74 14.70
C VAL A 617 21.57 24.03 14.28
N LEU A 618 22.83 23.98 13.86
CA LEU A 618 23.56 25.14 13.35
C LEU A 618 22.87 25.75 12.12
N TYR A 619 22.49 24.92 11.15
CA TYR A 619 21.76 25.35 9.96
C TYR A 619 20.41 26.03 10.33
N LEU A 620 19.62 25.43 11.22
CA LEU A 620 18.33 25.96 11.64
C LEU A 620 18.49 27.34 12.29
N LEU A 621 19.40 27.47 13.25
CA LEU A 621 19.63 28.73 13.96
C LEU A 621 20.18 29.81 13.03
N ALA A 622 21.13 29.48 12.14
CA ALA A 622 21.64 30.41 11.13
C ALA A 622 20.57 30.82 10.10
N SER A 623 19.52 30.00 9.93
CA SER A 623 18.38 30.30 9.07
C SER A 623 17.30 31.14 9.79
N LEU A 624 17.37 31.30 11.11
CA LEU A 624 16.37 32.03 11.89
C LEU A 624 16.21 33.49 11.44
N PRO A 625 17.25 34.29 11.16
CA PRO A 625 17.09 35.66 10.69
C PRO A 625 16.38 35.80 9.33
N ASN A 626 16.36 34.71 8.55
CA ASN A 626 15.94 34.68 7.16
C ASN A 626 14.45 34.34 6.96
N GLN A 627 13.57 34.72 7.92
CA GLN A 627 12.14 34.35 7.96
C GLN A 627 11.26 34.88 6.81
N GLY A 628 11.75 35.81 5.97
CA GLY A 628 10.92 36.49 4.96
C GLY A 628 10.32 35.60 3.85
N SER A 629 10.66 34.31 3.78
CA SER A 629 10.08 33.36 2.82
C SER A 629 9.67 32.04 3.50
N PRO A 630 8.37 31.68 3.54
CA PRO A 630 7.88 30.45 4.16
C PRO A 630 8.20 29.18 3.35
N VAL A 631 8.83 29.32 2.19
CA VAL A 631 9.11 28.22 1.23
C VAL A 631 10.56 27.74 1.33
N ARG A 632 11.22 27.97 2.48
CA ARG A 632 12.62 27.54 2.71
C ARG A 632 12.68 26.27 3.57
N PRO A 633 13.51 25.28 3.22
CA PRO A 633 13.76 24.13 4.08
C PRO A 633 14.29 24.53 5.46
N GLY A 634 13.77 23.90 6.50
CA GLY A 634 14.01 24.20 7.91
C GLY A 634 12.97 25.14 8.52
N HIS A 635 12.18 25.88 7.73
CA HIS A 635 11.28 26.90 8.26
C HIS A 635 10.23 26.32 9.22
N SER A 636 9.64 25.15 8.93
CA SER A 636 8.64 24.59 9.83
C SER A 636 9.22 24.07 11.16
N PHE A 637 10.53 23.79 11.23
CA PHE A 637 11.18 23.39 12.48
C PHE A 637 11.29 24.53 13.48
N LEU A 638 11.44 25.77 13.00
CA LEU A 638 11.61 26.95 13.84
C LEU A 638 10.38 27.26 14.69
N ARG A 639 9.23 26.67 14.34
CA ARG A 639 7.95 26.79 15.08
C ARG A 639 7.48 25.46 15.68
N ASP A 640 8.28 24.39 15.61
CA ASP A 640 7.91 23.04 16.05
C ASP A 640 8.59 22.71 17.38
N GLY A 641 7.95 23.08 18.50
CA GLY A 641 8.47 22.89 19.85
C GLY A 641 8.83 21.44 20.18
N ALA A 642 8.09 20.47 19.64
CA ALA A 642 8.38 19.05 19.83
C ALA A 642 9.71 18.64 19.17
N SER A 643 9.95 19.07 17.93
CA SER A 643 11.22 18.80 17.24
C SER A 643 12.39 19.55 17.86
N LEU A 644 12.21 20.82 18.24
CA LEU A 644 13.23 21.61 18.93
C LEU A 644 13.59 21.00 20.30
N GLY A 645 12.60 20.52 21.05
CA GLY A 645 12.81 19.79 22.29
C GLY A 645 13.62 18.50 22.09
N MET A 646 13.34 17.77 21.00
CA MET A 646 14.09 16.58 20.63
C MET A 646 15.56 16.88 20.29
N PHE A 647 15.83 18.01 19.62
CA PHE A 647 17.21 18.47 19.43
C PHE A 647 17.89 18.79 20.76
N ARG A 648 17.21 19.48 21.70
CA ARG A 648 17.77 19.79 23.03
C ARG A 648 18.15 18.51 23.77
N GLU A 649 17.27 17.52 23.79
CA GLU A 649 17.53 16.21 24.41
C GLU A 649 18.77 15.53 23.80
N LEU A 650 18.87 15.51 22.47
CA LEU A 650 20.00 14.91 21.79
C LEU A 650 21.31 15.67 22.04
N MET A 651 21.27 16.99 22.08
CA MET A 651 22.45 17.80 22.42
C MET A 651 22.95 17.50 23.84
N VAL A 652 22.06 17.33 24.82
CA VAL A 652 22.42 16.93 26.19
C VAL A 652 23.10 15.56 26.20
N VAL A 653 22.52 14.57 25.49
CA VAL A 653 23.10 13.23 25.37
C VAL A 653 24.50 13.29 24.75
N ILE A 654 24.64 14.01 23.65
CA ILE A 654 25.90 14.15 22.92
C ILE A 654 26.94 14.88 23.78
N ARG A 655 26.55 15.89 24.57
CA ARG A 655 27.45 16.61 25.48
C ARG A 655 27.98 15.70 26.59
N ILE A 656 27.11 14.89 27.21
CA ILE A 656 27.53 13.89 28.22
C ILE A 656 28.55 12.92 27.60
N TRP A 657 28.28 12.40 26.40
CA TRP A 657 29.23 11.53 25.70
C TRP A 657 30.53 12.23 25.33
N GLY A 658 30.48 13.50 24.96
CA GLY A 658 31.65 14.34 24.67
C GLY A 658 32.55 14.55 25.89
N LEU A 659 31.97 14.74 27.09
CA LEU A 659 32.75 14.84 28.33
C LEU A 659 33.46 13.54 28.68
N LEU A 660 32.81 12.39 28.42
CA LEU A 660 33.43 11.08 28.62
C LEU A 660 34.47 10.77 27.53
N LYS A 661 34.21 11.21 26.29
CA LYS A 661 34.96 10.91 25.06
C LYS A 661 34.88 12.09 24.07
N PRO A 662 35.88 12.99 24.02
CA PRO A 662 35.84 14.20 23.19
C PRO A 662 35.65 13.96 21.69
N SER A 663 36.11 12.82 21.17
CA SER A 663 35.96 12.43 19.76
C SER A 663 34.51 12.17 19.32
N CYS A 664 33.56 12.13 20.27
CA CYS A 664 32.13 11.93 19.99
C CYS A 664 31.36 13.25 19.83
N LEU A 665 32.03 14.40 19.98
CA LEU A 665 31.39 15.70 19.75
C LEU A 665 31.25 15.96 18.24
N PRO A 666 30.19 16.68 17.81
CA PRO A 666 30.13 17.22 16.46
C PRO A 666 31.33 18.16 16.23
N VAL A 667 31.92 18.07 15.05
CA VAL A 667 33.05 18.92 14.65
C VAL A 667 32.48 20.16 13.96
N TYR A 668 32.82 21.33 14.48
CA TYR A 668 32.47 22.62 13.89
C TYR A 668 33.74 23.31 13.37
N THR A 669 33.64 23.98 12.23
CA THR A 669 34.71 24.88 11.77
C THR A 669 34.43 26.26 12.36
N ALA A 670 35.10 26.58 13.46
CA ALA A 670 34.96 27.85 14.15
C ALA A 670 36.05 28.84 13.76
N THR A 671 35.77 30.14 13.89
CA THR A 671 36.78 31.20 13.72
C THR A 671 37.68 31.37 14.94
N SER A 672 37.34 30.74 16.06
CA SER A 672 38.13 30.72 17.31
C SER A 672 38.21 29.32 17.90
N ASP A 673 39.43 28.88 18.24
CA ASP A 673 39.71 27.55 18.81
C ASP A 673 39.22 27.40 20.27
N THR A 674 38.95 28.51 20.97
CA THR A 674 38.50 28.48 22.38
C THR A 674 36.98 28.49 22.55
N GLN A 675 36.22 28.53 21.45
CA GLN A 675 34.77 28.67 21.48
C GLN A 675 34.09 27.31 21.75
N ASP A 676 33.29 27.23 22.82
CA ASP A 676 32.39 26.09 23.03
C ASP A 676 31.15 26.23 22.12
N SER A 677 31.29 25.82 20.86
CA SER A 677 30.22 25.90 19.86
C SER A 677 28.97 25.14 20.28
N MET A 678 29.11 24.01 20.98
CA MET A 678 27.98 23.18 21.38
C MET A 678 27.16 23.87 22.47
N SER A 679 27.82 24.46 23.47
CA SER A 679 27.16 25.26 24.51
C SER A 679 26.46 26.49 23.92
N LEU A 680 27.12 27.20 22.99
CA LEU A 680 26.50 28.31 22.26
C LEU A 680 25.21 27.88 21.53
N LEU A 681 25.28 26.80 20.75
CA LEU A 681 24.13 26.31 19.98
C LEU A 681 23.00 25.82 20.89
N PHE A 682 23.32 25.15 22.00
CA PHE A 682 22.31 24.71 22.97
C PHE A 682 21.58 25.89 23.60
N ARG A 683 22.32 26.95 23.96
CA ARG A 683 21.76 28.19 24.53
C ARG A 683 20.76 28.84 23.57
N LEU A 684 21.15 29.02 22.31
CA LEU A 684 20.31 29.59 21.26
C LEU A 684 19.09 28.72 20.94
N LEU A 685 19.30 27.40 20.80
CA LEU A 685 18.23 26.43 20.59
C LEU A 685 17.24 26.42 21.75
N THR A 686 17.71 26.53 22.99
CA THR A 686 16.86 26.58 24.19
C THR A 686 16.01 27.85 24.21
N LYS A 687 16.60 29.02 23.90
CA LYS A 687 15.84 30.26 23.77
C LYS A 687 14.73 30.13 22.71
N LEU A 688 15.05 29.59 21.54
CA LEU A 688 14.06 29.36 20.48
C LEU A 688 12.99 28.35 20.89
N TRP A 689 13.38 27.26 21.54
CA TRP A 689 12.43 26.26 22.04
C TRP A 689 11.46 26.85 23.07
N LEU A 690 11.91 27.75 23.95
CA LEU A 690 11.02 28.40 24.92
C LEU A 690 9.91 29.21 24.23
N CYS A 691 10.19 29.77 23.05
CA CYS A 691 9.19 30.47 22.25
C CYS A 691 8.12 29.54 21.66
N CYS A 692 8.42 28.25 21.48
CA CYS A 692 7.55 27.32 20.75
C CYS A 692 7.15 26.08 21.56
N ARG A 693 7.54 25.98 22.83
CA ARG A 693 7.33 24.78 23.68
C ARG A 693 5.86 24.48 23.89
N GLU A 694 5.02 25.51 24.00
CA GLU A 694 3.59 25.37 24.20
C GLU A 694 2.88 25.55 22.86
N GLU A 695 2.33 24.46 22.30
CA GLU A 695 1.70 24.46 20.96
C GLU A 695 0.56 25.50 20.84
N ASN A 696 -0.10 25.84 21.95
CA ASN A 696 -1.20 26.80 21.98
C ASN A 696 -0.75 28.27 22.16
N HIS A 697 0.52 28.50 22.49
CA HIS A 697 1.08 29.81 22.82
C HIS A 697 2.49 29.98 22.22
N ILE A 698 2.56 29.98 20.88
CA ILE A 698 3.81 30.27 20.16
C ILE A 698 4.09 31.77 20.24
N THR A 699 5.19 32.15 20.86
CA THR A 699 5.70 33.53 20.86
C THR A 699 6.72 33.71 19.73
N GLU A 700 6.78 34.92 19.17
CA GLU A 700 7.85 35.24 18.21
C GLU A 700 9.19 35.37 18.94
N PRO A 701 10.31 34.97 18.31
CA PRO A 701 11.64 35.16 18.87
C PRO A 701 11.94 36.66 19.04
N ASP A 702 12.60 37.03 20.13
CA ASP A 702 12.96 38.41 20.40
C ASP A 702 14.13 38.88 19.52
N ASP A 703 14.26 40.21 19.36
CA ASP A 703 15.32 40.81 18.55
C ASP A 703 16.72 40.37 19.03
N THR A 704 16.89 40.14 20.33
CA THR A 704 18.16 39.68 20.90
C THR A 704 18.57 38.29 20.41
N LEU A 705 17.64 37.34 20.35
CA LEU A 705 17.90 36.01 19.80
C LEU A 705 18.18 36.07 18.30
N ILE A 706 17.43 36.90 17.56
CA ILE A 706 17.61 37.07 16.12
C ILE A 706 19.01 37.64 15.83
N ASP A 707 19.41 38.70 16.52
CA ASP A 707 20.73 39.33 16.37
C ASP A 707 21.87 38.36 16.70
N GLU A 708 21.74 37.57 17.77
CA GLU A 708 22.73 36.54 18.10
C GLU A 708 22.82 35.47 17.00
N CYS A 709 21.69 35.08 16.38
CA CYS A 709 21.66 34.13 15.27
C CYS A 709 22.21 34.72 13.96
N CYS A 710 22.03 36.02 13.71
CA CYS A 710 22.64 36.75 12.58
C CYS A 710 24.17 36.68 12.59
N LEU A 711 24.78 36.59 13.78
CA LEU A 711 26.22 36.52 13.96
C LEU A 711 26.78 35.09 13.84
N LEU A 712 25.93 34.05 13.73
CA LEU A 712 26.43 32.67 13.64
C LEU A 712 27.32 32.41 12.41
N PRO A 713 27.00 32.87 11.20
CA PRO A 713 27.83 32.62 10.02
C PRO A 713 29.23 33.26 10.08
N SER A 714 29.45 34.26 10.94
CA SER A 714 30.78 34.85 11.17
C SER A 714 31.59 34.12 12.25
N GLN A 715 30.94 33.29 13.07
CA GLN A 715 31.58 32.50 14.12
C GLN A 715 31.83 31.06 13.69
N LEU A 716 30.90 30.47 12.94
CA LEU A 716 30.91 29.07 12.54
C LEU A 716 30.61 28.96 11.05
N LEU A 717 31.33 28.06 10.37
CA LEU A 717 31.00 27.69 8.99
C LEU A 717 29.65 26.99 8.96
N ILE A 718 28.68 27.58 8.25
CA ILE A 718 27.35 26.98 8.11
C ILE A 718 27.42 25.79 7.15
N PRO A 719 27.02 24.59 7.59
CA PRO A 719 27.07 23.40 6.74
C PRO A 719 26.05 23.51 5.60
N ASN A 720 26.42 23.01 4.42
CA ASN A 720 25.47 22.82 3.34
C ASN A 720 24.65 21.54 3.61
N ILE A 721 23.33 21.69 3.79
CA ILE A 721 22.46 20.55 4.06
C ILE A 721 22.00 19.93 2.74
N ASP A 722 22.46 18.70 2.48
CA ASP A 722 21.95 17.89 1.38
C ASP A 722 20.52 17.41 1.68
N TRP A 723 19.56 18.08 1.06
CA TRP A 723 18.15 17.70 1.07
C TRP A 723 17.87 16.52 0.14
N LEU A 724 16.80 15.78 0.45
CA LEU A 724 16.33 14.72 -0.44
C LEU A 724 15.91 15.32 -1.79
N PRO A 725 16.28 14.69 -2.92
CA PRO A 725 15.81 15.13 -4.22
C PRO A 725 14.29 14.94 -4.29
N ILE A 726 13.60 15.82 -5.02
CA ILE A 726 12.19 15.58 -5.33
C ILE A 726 12.13 14.33 -6.22
N ASN A 727 11.35 13.33 -5.78
CA ASN A 727 11.18 12.06 -6.48
C ASN A 727 10.64 12.27 -7.90
N ASP A 728 11.13 11.48 -8.86
CA ASP A 728 10.74 11.51 -10.29
C ASP A 728 9.44 10.74 -10.58
N GLY A 729 8.74 10.33 -9.52
CA GLY A 729 7.49 9.59 -9.56
C GLY A 729 6.37 10.27 -10.35
N ILE A 730 5.45 9.47 -10.87
CA ILE A 730 4.43 9.95 -11.80
C ILE A 730 3.32 10.79 -11.14
N ILE A 731 3.09 10.64 -9.84
CA ILE A 731 1.92 11.24 -9.17
C ILE A 731 1.84 12.77 -9.28
N SER A 732 2.99 13.44 -9.31
CA SER A 732 3.09 14.90 -9.49
C SER A 732 2.69 15.32 -10.90
N LYS A 733 3.08 14.54 -11.92
CA LYS A 733 2.73 14.76 -13.33
C LYS A 733 1.24 14.52 -13.61
N LEU A 734 0.59 13.70 -12.79
CA LEU A 734 -0.83 13.34 -12.91
C LEU A 734 -1.79 14.41 -12.38
N GLN A 735 -1.31 15.46 -11.70
CA GLN A 735 -2.17 16.46 -11.07
C GLN A 735 -2.96 17.31 -12.08
N ASN A 736 -2.40 17.55 -13.27
CA ASN A 736 -3.07 18.31 -14.32
C ASN A 736 -4.20 17.54 -15.03
N LYS A 737 -4.51 16.31 -14.60
CA LYS A 737 -5.51 15.40 -15.19
C LYS A 737 -5.33 15.14 -16.70
N GLN A 738 -4.17 15.45 -17.25
CA GLN A 738 -3.81 15.09 -18.61
C GLN A 738 -3.42 13.63 -18.69
N LEU A 739 -3.77 12.99 -19.80
CA LEU A 739 -3.38 11.62 -20.10
C LEU A 739 -1.86 11.56 -20.32
N VAL A 740 -1.17 10.74 -19.53
CA VAL A 740 0.26 10.48 -19.71
C VAL A 740 0.46 9.17 -20.47
N ARG A 741 1.27 9.19 -21.53
CA ARG A 741 1.68 7.97 -22.26
C ARG A 741 3.11 7.61 -21.89
N LEU A 742 3.32 6.36 -21.54
CA LEU A 742 4.57 5.82 -21.01
C LEU A 742 4.96 4.58 -21.77
N GLN A 743 6.23 4.21 -21.64
CA GLN A 743 6.79 3.01 -22.24
C GLN A 743 7.50 2.18 -21.17
N PHE A 744 7.22 0.88 -21.16
CA PHE A 744 7.92 -0.06 -20.29
C PHE A 744 9.43 -0.06 -20.58
N GLY A 745 10.24 -0.05 -19.52
CA GLY A 745 11.69 -0.03 -19.57
C GLY A 745 12.30 1.33 -19.91
N LYS A 746 11.49 2.38 -20.16
CA LYS A 746 12.00 3.72 -20.50
C LYS A 746 11.43 4.76 -19.57
N ALA A 747 12.30 5.34 -18.74
CA ALA A 747 11.94 6.48 -17.91
C ALA A 747 11.40 7.62 -18.81
N PRO A 748 10.28 8.26 -18.44
CA PRO A 748 9.77 9.39 -19.19
C PRO A 748 10.84 10.47 -19.21
N GLY A 749 11.18 10.96 -20.41
CA GLY A 749 12.12 12.06 -20.55
C GLY A 749 11.72 13.21 -19.63
N LEU A 750 12.72 13.86 -19.01
CA LEU A 750 12.55 15.16 -18.35
C LEU A 750 12.16 16.16 -19.44
N VAL A 751 10.91 16.13 -19.90
CA VAL A 751 10.34 17.23 -20.68
C VAL A 751 10.42 18.42 -19.74
N GLY A 752 11.27 19.37 -20.10
CA GLY A 752 11.48 20.61 -19.36
C GLY A 752 10.17 21.36 -19.25
N HIS A 753 9.39 21.06 -18.22
CA HIS A 753 8.67 22.13 -17.57
C HIS A 753 9.76 23.05 -17.06
N THR A 754 9.79 24.27 -17.59
CA THR A 754 10.47 25.41 -16.99
C THR A 754 9.90 25.58 -15.60
N VAL A 755 10.43 24.81 -14.64
CA VAL A 755 10.17 25.02 -13.24
C VAL A 755 10.75 26.39 -12.94
N SER A 756 9.99 27.26 -12.29
CA SER A 756 10.48 28.58 -11.94
C SER A 756 11.83 28.47 -11.20
N SER A 757 12.69 29.48 -11.34
CA SER A 757 14.07 29.54 -10.85
C SER A 757 14.27 29.24 -9.34
N GLN A 758 13.19 29.09 -8.56
CA GLN A 758 13.23 28.74 -7.15
C GLN A 758 13.32 27.22 -6.87
N PHE A 759 13.15 26.38 -7.89
CA PHE A 759 13.10 24.92 -7.75
C PHE A 759 14.38 24.19 -8.19
N ASP A 760 15.33 24.89 -8.83
CA ASP A 760 16.60 24.31 -9.28
C ASP A 760 17.42 23.71 -8.12
N ALA A 761 17.21 24.19 -6.89
CA ALA A 761 17.86 23.65 -5.68
C ALA A 761 17.44 22.20 -5.33
N PHE A 762 16.28 21.72 -5.81
CA PHE A 762 15.72 20.41 -5.47
C PHE A 762 15.73 19.40 -6.64
N VAL A 763 16.08 19.86 -7.83
CA VAL A 763 16.20 19.04 -9.04
C VAL A 763 17.68 18.63 -9.19
N ARG A 764 17.98 17.34 -9.01
CA ARG A 764 19.36 16.85 -9.25
C ARG A 764 19.62 16.77 -10.74
N ALA A 765 20.51 17.62 -11.23
CA ALA A 765 21.09 17.47 -12.57
C ALA A 765 21.93 16.17 -12.66
N PRO A 766 22.03 15.53 -13.84
CA PRO A 766 22.96 14.43 -14.07
C PRO A 766 24.39 14.85 -13.70
N GLY A 767 25.11 14.03 -12.93
CA GLY A 767 26.50 14.29 -12.52
C GLY A 767 26.69 15.02 -11.18
N GLN A 768 25.62 15.38 -10.46
CA GLN A 768 25.73 15.89 -9.09
C GLN A 768 26.12 14.80 -8.08
N PRO A 769 26.97 15.09 -7.08
CA PRO A 769 27.36 14.11 -6.07
C PRO A 769 26.13 13.60 -5.31
N LYS A 770 26.07 12.28 -5.12
CA LYS A 770 25.02 11.62 -4.37
C LYS A 770 25.49 11.39 -2.95
N ILE A 771 24.55 11.39 -2.02
CA ILE A 771 24.77 11.00 -0.63
C ILE A 771 23.92 9.78 -0.30
N ASP A 772 24.46 8.89 0.52
CA ASP A 772 23.68 7.89 1.24
C ASP A 772 22.90 8.63 2.33
N HIS A 773 21.59 8.75 2.19
CA HIS A 773 20.78 9.58 3.08
C HIS A 773 20.57 8.92 4.45
N LEU A 774 20.75 7.60 4.57
CA LEU A 774 20.65 6.89 5.85
C LEU A 774 21.98 6.86 6.59
N ARG A 775 23.09 6.74 5.85
CA ARG A 775 24.45 6.66 6.41
C ARG A 775 25.18 8.00 6.41
N ARG A 776 24.64 9.02 5.75
CA ARG A 776 25.24 10.34 5.55
C ARG A 776 26.67 10.26 4.98
N LEU A 777 26.89 9.32 4.06
CA LEU A 777 28.16 9.11 3.37
C LEU A 777 28.08 9.65 1.95
N HIS A 778 29.10 10.41 1.53
CA HIS A 778 29.21 10.86 0.14
C HIS A 778 29.52 9.66 -0.77
N LEU A 779 28.69 9.47 -1.79
CA LEU A 779 28.81 8.41 -2.78
C LEU A 779 29.46 8.89 -4.09
N GLY A 780 29.65 10.20 -4.24
CA GLY A 780 30.15 10.80 -5.48
C GLY A 780 29.05 10.91 -6.55
N ALA A 781 29.41 11.50 -7.69
CA ALA A 781 28.49 11.69 -8.82
C ALA A 781 28.06 10.37 -9.45
N TYR A 782 29.02 9.43 -9.49
CA TYR A 782 28.87 8.10 -10.04
C TYR A 782 29.30 7.05 -8.99
N PRO A 783 28.40 6.66 -8.07
CA PRO A 783 28.69 5.63 -7.08
C PRO A 783 29.15 4.31 -7.74
N THR A 784 30.31 3.78 -7.36
CA THR A 784 30.75 2.45 -7.82
C THR A 784 30.04 1.31 -7.08
N GLU A 785 29.47 1.61 -5.92
CA GLU A 785 28.75 0.65 -5.07
C GLU A 785 27.29 0.50 -5.49
N GLU A 786 26.75 -0.72 -5.35
CA GLU A 786 25.34 -0.99 -5.61
C GLU A 786 24.45 -0.17 -4.66
N CYS A 787 23.54 0.62 -5.23
CA CYS A 787 22.63 1.48 -4.49
C CYS A 787 21.16 1.08 -4.67
N LYS A 788 20.34 1.46 -3.69
CA LYS A 788 18.88 1.39 -3.76
C LYS A 788 18.26 2.76 -3.52
N SER A 789 17.13 3.02 -4.16
CA SER A 789 16.36 4.25 -4.03
C SER A 789 14.95 3.95 -3.50
N CYS A 790 14.39 4.86 -2.71
CA CYS A 790 13.01 4.76 -2.27
C CYS A 790 12.04 5.14 -3.40
N THR A 791 11.03 4.33 -3.66
CA THR A 791 9.99 4.60 -4.68
C THR A 791 9.13 5.81 -4.34
N ARG A 792 9.02 6.23 -3.07
CA ARG A 792 8.16 7.35 -2.65
C ARG A 792 8.89 8.68 -2.49
N CYS A 793 10.10 8.68 -1.95
CA CYS A 793 10.84 9.92 -1.63
C CYS A 793 12.18 10.08 -2.31
N GLY A 794 12.62 9.13 -3.15
CA GLY A 794 13.91 9.22 -3.82
C GLY A 794 15.12 9.13 -2.89
N CYS A 795 14.93 8.76 -1.62
CA CYS A 795 16.02 8.49 -0.69
C CYS A 795 16.94 7.42 -1.26
N VAL A 796 18.22 7.71 -1.38
CA VAL A 796 19.26 6.80 -1.87
C VAL A 796 20.10 6.30 -0.71
N THR A 797 20.41 5.01 -0.71
CA THR A 797 21.31 4.37 0.25
C THR A 797 22.02 3.18 -0.40
N MET A 798 23.22 2.83 0.07
CA MET A 798 23.92 1.65 -0.42
C MET A 798 23.15 0.37 -0.06
N LEU A 799 23.18 -0.60 -0.97
CA LEU A 799 22.52 -1.89 -0.81
C LEU A 799 23.20 -2.72 0.29
N LYS A 800 24.53 -2.74 0.29
CA LYS A 800 25.36 -3.43 1.30
C LYS A 800 26.05 -2.41 2.20
N SER A 801 26.14 -2.73 3.49
CA SER A 801 26.87 -1.89 4.44
C SER A 801 28.38 -2.10 4.32
N PRO A 802 29.19 -1.03 4.27
CA PRO A 802 30.63 -1.15 4.46
C PRO A 802 31.00 -1.39 5.94
N ASN A 803 30.11 -1.11 6.88
CA ASN A 803 30.41 -1.11 8.30
C ASN A 803 29.96 -2.40 8.99
N LYS A 804 30.86 -3.02 9.78
CA LYS A 804 30.60 -4.28 10.49
C LYS A 804 30.18 -4.10 11.96
N VAL A 805 30.25 -2.88 12.50
CA VAL A 805 29.93 -2.57 13.92
C VAL A 805 28.46 -2.80 14.21
N THR A 806 28.16 -3.43 15.35
CA THR A 806 26.81 -3.86 15.76
C THR A 806 25.81 -2.71 15.81
N ALA A 807 26.21 -1.54 16.32
CA ALA A 807 25.33 -0.38 16.43
C ALA A 807 24.86 0.13 15.05
N VAL A 808 25.78 0.18 14.07
CA VAL A 808 25.45 0.55 12.69
C VAL A 808 24.55 -0.49 12.03
N LYS A 809 24.82 -1.79 12.25
CA LYS A 809 23.92 -2.84 11.79
C LYS A 809 22.51 -2.67 12.37
N GLN A 810 22.38 -2.40 13.67
CA GLN A 810 21.07 -2.17 14.29
C GLN A 810 20.34 -0.95 13.72
N TRP A 811 21.06 0.14 13.45
CA TRP A 811 20.51 1.31 12.74
C TRP A 811 19.97 0.91 11.37
N GLU A 812 20.78 0.24 10.56
CA GLU A 812 20.43 -0.11 9.18
C GLU A 812 19.31 -1.15 9.09
N GLN A 813 19.25 -2.11 10.01
CA GLN A 813 18.21 -3.14 10.05
C GLN A 813 16.80 -2.55 10.21
N ARG A 814 16.65 -1.36 10.82
CA ARG A 814 15.37 -0.65 10.91
C ARG A 814 14.81 -0.25 9.54
N TRP A 815 15.70 -0.02 8.57
CA TRP A 815 15.38 0.49 7.23
C TRP A 815 15.60 -0.55 6.14
N ILE A 816 15.80 -1.82 6.50
CA ILE A 816 16.09 -2.87 5.51
C ILE A 816 14.87 -3.09 4.60
N LYS A 817 13.66 -3.11 5.17
CA LYS A 817 12.40 -3.38 4.45
C LYS A 817 11.86 -2.17 3.69
N ASN A 818 11.85 -1.01 4.35
CA ASN A 818 11.26 0.22 3.83
C ASN A 818 12.12 1.43 4.17
N CYS A 819 11.96 2.50 3.41
CA CYS A 819 12.54 3.80 3.72
C CYS A 819 11.90 4.43 4.98
N LEU A 820 12.56 5.47 5.53
CA LEU A 820 12.02 6.33 6.60
C LEU A 820 10.59 6.83 6.31
N CYS A 821 10.28 7.11 5.04
CA CYS A 821 8.95 7.55 4.63
C CYS A 821 7.94 6.41 4.43
N GLY A 822 8.32 5.15 4.71
CA GLY A 822 7.51 3.95 4.50
C GLY A 822 7.42 3.47 3.04
N GLY A 823 8.06 4.15 2.08
CA GLY A 823 8.11 3.71 0.69
C GLY A 823 9.04 2.51 0.50
N LEU A 824 8.79 1.72 -0.55
CA LEU A 824 9.58 0.54 -0.90
C LEU A 824 10.95 0.94 -1.43
N TRP A 825 11.90 0.02 -1.31
CA TRP A 825 13.20 0.15 -1.96
C TRP A 825 13.15 -0.43 -3.36
N ARG A 826 13.82 0.21 -4.32
CA ARG A 826 14.13 -0.35 -5.63
C ARG A 826 15.64 -0.30 -5.86
N ARG A 827 16.19 -1.34 -6.48
CA ARG A 827 17.61 -1.35 -6.90
C ARG A 827 17.79 -0.32 -8.01
N MET A 828 18.83 0.50 -7.90
CA MET A 828 19.17 1.45 -8.95
C MET A 828 19.95 0.74 -10.07
N PRO A 829 19.73 1.07 -11.35
CA PRO A 829 20.53 0.51 -12.44
C PRO A 829 21.98 0.96 -12.34
N LEU A 830 22.92 0.09 -12.74
CA LEU A 830 24.36 0.39 -12.72
C LEU A 830 24.77 1.54 -13.66
N SER A 831 23.93 1.91 -14.63
CA SER A 831 24.17 3.09 -15.48
C SER A 831 23.87 4.42 -14.78
N TYR A 832 23.18 4.37 -13.63
CA TYR A 832 22.91 5.51 -12.75
C TYR A 832 23.80 5.48 -11.50
N SER A 833 24.55 4.40 -11.27
CA SER A 833 25.63 4.34 -10.29
C SER A 833 26.90 4.72 -11.02
#